data_AF-A0A352AXG7-F1
#
_entry.id   AF-A0A352AXG7-F1
#
_cell.length_a   1.000
_cell.length_b   1.000
_cell.length_c   1.000
_cell.angle_alpha   90.00
_cell.angle_beta   90.00
_cell.angle_gamma   90.00
#
_symmetry.space_group_name_H-M   'P 1'
#
loop_
_entity.id
_entity.type
_entity.pdbx_description
1 polymer ?
#
loop_
_entity_poly.entity_id
_entity_poly.type
_entity_poly.pdbx_seq_one_letter_code
_entity_poly.pdbx_strand_id
1 'polypeptide(L)'
;MKKGTLVVIEETSAQVEHGTVFEAFMATLYSMYKKVSTPVLSGGGSLNDMPIDAVIASGLWVIIQKVAQLIGMDLTTQSVVEKVSARVDRLVSAGILLVHGSAEEAAKAFDRDVLRQISGTGFPTSLQQLGMKHSAQFFATLVKAARDYKVSLEESIADIFDANSLPEAPSRPAYYTNITDVMRVWHYFVQVLDERLAVEFTFDVEGEGRFLKIEKQLRSIQLRQNVLSALRYLPKSWPFANFRHGIFVDAQWIGTQIVLAVLRADDDTEILSNSEQLMNGLEALHTLPQSEVVTLTMERLSHRAKRPLNKTQKRHLENFIGEMLYWLLKLSTGSLSAAHTEWVMLSHLTKEWYVDASTALRIAKGEEFLPFGDGNNFSTRARTALSERVAPAILWESLTLMDFYQIVKENVLPVDSIIDGMKRMPQDLREAAVRRLMKSEEITTELVALLVDSGDVELEPKIIQAHFQLFSLELLEKSAVHLLTLLSKKGKNLDVEATSGLLWKIVGRMPPERSRHLVDALEWRATFCETVDYVIYSSNELVTWADIEAVRKSLGDELYSLVLLSSELNVRIGGYGEKESQKDEKPMPPWHLMYEEGATLDLRVFFKALGMTAEQAADLVNTYSEEYVFRWHYAAHPKLEQEWKKFVRLREKYYRR
;
A
#
# COMPACT_ATOMS: atom_id res chain seq x y z
N MET A 1 -31.82 -57.00 35.36
CA MET A 1 -30.34 -56.92 35.42
C MET A 1 -29.74 -57.86 34.40
N LYS A 2 -29.36 -57.35 33.22
CA LYS A 2 -28.49 -58.03 32.25
C LYS A 2 -27.34 -57.08 31.98
N LYS A 3 -26.11 -57.50 32.32
CA LYS A 3 -24.87 -56.80 31.99
C LYS A 3 -24.70 -56.86 30.47
N GLY A 4 -24.89 -55.72 29.81
CA GLY A 4 -24.52 -55.55 28.41
C GLY A 4 -23.02 -55.36 28.33
N THR A 5 -22.33 -56.31 27.73
CA THR A 5 -20.91 -56.23 27.37
C THR A 5 -20.74 -55.09 26.38
N LEU A 6 -20.04 -54.03 26.79
CA LEU A 6 -19.51 -53.03 25.88
C LEU A 6 -18.50 -53.74 24.97
N VAL A 7 -18.86 -53.92 23.69
CA VAL A 7 -17.86 -54.20 22.65
C VAL A 7 -17.25 -52.84 22.31
N VAL A 8 -16.09 -52.58 22.89
CA VAL A 8 -15.19 -51.54 22.40
C VAL A 8 -14.76 -52.01 21.01
N ILE A 9 -15.29 -51.37 19.96
CA ILE A 9 -14.67 -51.43 18.64
C ILE A 9 -13.42 -50.58 18.79
N GLU A 10 -12.29 -51.23 19.10
CA GLU A 10 -10.99 -50.62 18.89
C GLU A 10 -10.88 -50.32 17.39
N GLU A 11 -11.08 -49.05 17.02
CA GLU A 11 -10.56 -48.49 15.79
C GLU A 11 -9.05 -48.75 15.81
N THR A 12 -8.65 -49.86 15.19
CA THR A 12 -7.28 -50.08 14.78
C THR A 12 -7.04 -49.20 13.56
N SER A 13 -6.95 -47.89 13.81
CA SER A 13 -6.27 -46.96 12.92
C SER A 13 -4.78 -47.29 12.99
N ALA A 14 -4.38 -48.37 12.31
CA ALA A 14 -3.02 -48.49 11.84
C ALA A 14 -2.86 -47.38 10.79
N GLN A 15 -2.36 -46.22 11.24
CA GLN A 15 -1.77 -45.21 10.37
C GLN A 15 -0.60 -45.88 9.65
N VAL A 16 -0.90 -46.50 8.51
CA VAL A 16 0.11 -46.69 7.48
C VAL A 16 0.10 -45.38 6.72
N GLU A 17 1.21 -44.65 6.78
CA GLU A 17 1.53 -43.58 5.83
C GLU A 17 1.51 -44.18 4.42
N HIS A 18 0.34 -44.25 3.81
CA HIS A 18 0.24 -44.64 2.41
C HIS A 18 0.51 -43.39 1.58
N GLY A 19 1.48 -43.46 0.67
CA GLY A 19 1.75 -42.39 -0.30
C GLY A 19 0.63 -42.29 -1.34
N THR A 20 0.94 -42.28 -2.63
CA THR A 20 -0.06 -41.96 -3.67
C THR A 20 -1.24 -42.93 -3.70
N VAL A 21 -2.38 -42.55 -4.32
CA VAL A 21 -3.54 -43.45 -4.50
C VAL A 21 -3.14 -44.73 -5.24
N PHE A 22 -2.18 -44.63 -6.15
CA PHE A 22 -1.60 -45.78 -6.81
C PHE A 22 -0.83 -46.70 -5.84
N GLU A 23 -0.06 -46.16 -4.89
CA GLU A 23 0.58 -46.95 -3.84
C GLU A 23 -0.44 -47.66 -2.94
N ALA A 24 -1.54 -46.98 -2.58
CA ALA A 24 -2.64 -47.60 -1.85
C ALA A 24 -3.27 -48.75 -2.65
N PHE A 25 -3.48 -48.55 -3.96
CA PHE A 25 -3.95 -49.60 -4.87
C PHE A 25 -3.00 -50.81 -4.89
N MET A 26 -1.69 -50.58 -4.98
CA MET A 26 -0.68 -51.63 -4.94
C MET A 26 -0.71 -52.37 -3.60
N ALA A 27 -0.76 -51.64 -2.48
CA ALA A 27 -0.82 -52.19 -1.13
C ALA A 27 -2.07 -53.06 -0.94
N THR A 28 -3.24 -52.60 -1.39
CA THR A 28 -4.47 -53.39 -1.33
C THR A 28 -4.36 -54.64 -2.19
N LEU A 29 -3.86 -54.53 -3.41
CA LEU A 29 -3.68 -55.67 -4.30
C LEU A 29 -2.74 -56.71 -3.69
N TYR A 30 -1.61 -56.31 -3.09
CA TYR A 30 -0.73 -57.23 -2.38
C TYR A 30 -1.38 -57.89 -1.17
N SER A 31 -2.20 -57.16 -0.43
CA SER A 31 -2.93 -57.71 0.71
C SER A 31 -3.88 -58.85 0.30
N MET A 32 -4.44 -58.78 -0.92
CA MET A 32 -5.33 -59.81 -1.47
C MET A 32 -4.59 -61.14 -1.73
N TYR A 33 -3.28 -61.10 -2.01
CA TYR A 33 -2.49 -62.29 -2.38
C TYR A 33 -1.36 -62.65 -1.39
N LYS A 34 -1.28 -61.98 -0.24
CA LYS A 34 -0.28 -62.22 0.83
C LYS A 34 -0.23 -63.66 1.38
N LYS A 35 -1.17 -64.54 1.00
CA LYS A 35 -1.23 -65.95 1.41
C LYS A 35 -0.88 -66.96 0.29
N VAL A 36 -0.51 -66.52 -0.91
CA VAL A 36 -0.12 -67.44 -1.99
C VAL A 36 1.40 -67.56 -2.02
N SER A 37 1.84 -68.75 -1.60
CA SER A 37 3.19 -69.24 -1.33
C SER A 37 4.22 -69.09 -2.46
N THR A 38 5.24 -68.25 -2.24
CA THR A 38 6.69 -68.54 -2.42
C THR A 38 7.51 -67.29 -2.04
N PRO A 39 8.59 -67.40 -1.25
CA PRO A 39 9.40 -66.24 -0.87
C PRO A 39 10.26 -65.80 -2.07
N VAL A 40 9.81 -64.77 -2.79
CA VAL A 40 10.68 -63.99 -3.68
C VAL A 40 11.36 -62.93 -2.82
N LEU A 41 12.65 -62.67 -3.06
CA LEU A 41 13.54 -61.78 -2.28
C LEU A 41 13.03 -60.33 -2.07
N SER A 42 11.93 -59.93 -2.71
CA SER A 42 11.31 -58.60 -2.61
C SER A 42 10.03 -58.52 -1.76
N GLY A 43 9.52 -59.63 -1.21
CA GLY A 43 8.30 -59.62 -0.36
C GLY A 43 6.97 -59.39 -1.11
N GLY A 44 6.98 -59.44 -2.45
CA GLY A 44 5.78 -59.29 -3.30
C GLY A 44 4.95 -60.58 -3.42
N GLY A 45 3.66 -60.43 -3.76
CA GLY A 45 2.75 -61.55 -4.05
C GLY A 45 2.97 -62.14 -5.45
N SER A 46 2.80 -63.45 -5.59
CA SER A 46 2.91 -64.17 -6.87
C SER A 46 1.60 -64.87 -7.22
N LEU A 47 1.31 -65.00 -8.52
CA LEU A 47 0.18 -65.72 -9.07
C LEU A 47 0.69 -66.70 -10.13
N ASN A 48 0.57 -68.00 -9.87
CA ASN A 48 1.09 -69.07 -10.76
C ASN A 48 2.56 -68.83 -11.18
N ASP A 49 3.44 -68.57 -10.21
CA ASP A 49 4.87 -68.27 -10.40
C ASP A 49 5.20 -66.96 -11.15
N MET A 50 4.20 -66.13 -11.50
CA MET A 50 4.40 -64.80 -12.05
C MET A 50 4.31 -63.73 -10.95
N PRO A 51 5.34 -62.87 -10.77
CA PRO A 51 5.26 -61.74 -9.85
C PRO A 51 4.16 -60.76 -10.29
N ILE A 52 3.25 -60.39 -9.39
CA ILE A 52 2.19 -59.41 -9.68
C ILE A 52 2.80 -58.09 -10.16
N ASP A 53 3.95 -57.72 -9.59
CA ASP A 53 4.77 -56.56 -9.96
C ASP A 53 5.14 -56.56 -11.44
N ALA A 54 5.48 -57.73 -11.98
CA ALA A 54 5.88 -57.86 -13.37
C ALA A 54 4.69 -57.62 -14.32
N VAL A 55 3.49 -58.06 -13.95
CA VAL A 55 2.26 -57.83 -14.73
C VAL A 55 1.89 -56.34 -14.74
N ILE A 56 1.99 -55.70 -13.57
CA ILE A 56 1.68 -54.28 -13.40
C ILE A 56 2.71 -53.42 -14.14
N ALA A 57 4.01 -53.65 -13.89
CA ALA A 57 5.09 -52.93 -14.53
C ALA A 57 5.06 -53.08 -16.06
N SER A 58 4.75 -54.27 -16.58
CA SER A 58 4.63 -54.48 -18.04
C SER A 58 3.49 -53.66 -18.65
N GLY A 59 2.34 -53.57 -17.97
CA GLY A 59 1.23 -52.74 -18.41
C GLY A 59 1.54 -51.25 -18.33
N LEU A 60 2.09 -50.80 -17.19
CA LEU A 60 2.49 -49.41 -16.97
C LEU A 60 3.57 -48.95 -17.95
N TRP A 61 4.53 -49.80 -18.30
CA TRP A 61 5.58 -49.47 -19.26
C TRP A 61 5.01 -49.10 -20.63
N VAL A 62 3.99 -49.83 -21.11
CA VAL A 62 3.27 -49.50 -22.34
C VAL A 62 2.60 -48.12 -22.23
N ILE A 63 2.06 -47.77 -21.06
CA ILE A 63 1.47 -46.46 -20.80
C ILE A 63 2.53 -45.36 -20.76
N ILE A 64 3.66 -45.59 -20.09
CA ILE A 64 4.80 -44.67 -20.04
C ILE A 64 5.30 -44.36 -21.44
N GLN A 65 5.48 -45.37 -22.30
CA GLN A 65 5.89 -45.17 -23.70
C GLN A 65 4.87 -44.33 -24.47
N LYS A 66 3.57 -44.62 -24.33
CA LYS A 66 2.50 -43.87 -25.01
C LYS A 66 2.41 -42.42 -24.52
N VAL A 67 2.53 -42.20 -23.21
CA VAL A 67 2.52 -40.85 -22.63
C VAL A 67 3.73 -40.07 -23.08
N ALA A 68 4.93 -40.67 -23.05
CA ALA A 68 6.17 -40.06 -23.55
C ALA A 68 6.05 -39.61 -25.01
N GLN A 69 5.49 -40.47 -25.86
CA GLN A 69 5.24 -40.15 -27.27
C GLN A 69 4.26 -38.98 -27.45
N LEU A 70 3.17 -38.94 -26.67
CA LEU A 70 2.18 -37.87 -26.73
C LEU A 70 2.74 -36.51 -26.31
N ILE A 71 3.72 -36.49 -25.41
CA ILE A 71 4.33 -35.25 -24.89
C ILE A 71 5.65 -34.90 -25.58
N GLY A 72 6.05 -35.67 -26.59
CA GLY A 72 7.27 -35.43 -27.36
C GLY A 72 8.57 -35.64 -26.56
N MET A 73 8.57 -36.56 -25.59
CA MET A 73 9.76 -36.90 -24.81
C MET A 73 10.30 -38.27 -25.19
N ASP A 74 11.60 -38.35 -25.46
CA ASP A 74 12.29 -39.61 -25.70
C ASP A 74 12.78 -40.24 -24.39
N LEU A 75 12.42 -41.49 -24.14
CA LEU A 75 12.77 -42.24 -22.91
C LEU A 75 14.24 -42.74 -22.93
N THR A 76 15.19 -41.87 -23.22
CA THR A 76 16.62 -42.21 -23.39
C THR A 76 17.44 -42.10 -22.11
N THR A 77 16.96 -41.36 -21.11
CA THR A 77 17.66 -41.17 -19.83
C THR A 77 16.76 -41.53 -18.66
N GLN A 78 17.36 -42.01 -17.57
CA GLN A 78 16.64 -42.34 -16.34
C GLN A 78 15.85 -41.14 -15.81
N SER A 79 16.42 -39.93 -15.85
CA SER A 79 15.71 -38.71 -15.43
C SER A 79 14.45 -38.45 -16.25
N VAL A 80 14.46 -38.73 -17.56
CA VAL A 80 13.25 -38.60 -18.39
C VAL A 80 12.24 -39.69 -18.06
N VAL A 81 12.69 -40.93 -17.84
CA VAL A 81 11.81 -42.02 -17.41
C VAL A 81 11.13 -41.70 -16.08
N GLU A 82 11.86 -41.16 -15.10
CA GLU A 82 11.30 -40.75 -13.80
C GLU A 82 10.26 -39.66 -13.95
N LYS A 83 10.51 -38.64 -14.78
CA LYS A 83 9.54 -37.57 -15.07
C LYS A 83 8.26 -38.11 -15.70
N VAL A 84 8.37 -38.97 -16.71
CA VAL A 84 7.20 -39.56 -17.37
C VAL A 84 6.47 -40.53 -16.43
N SER A 85 7.20 -41.31 -15.63
CA SER A 85 6.62 -42.24 -14.65
C SER A 85 5.82 -41.50 -13.58
N ALA A 86 6.33 -40.39 -13.04
CA ALA A 86 5.60 -39.54 -12.10
C ALA A 86 4.34 -38.93 -12.73
N ARG A 87 4.34 -38.66 -14.04
CA ARG A 87 3.14 -38.22 -14.76
C ARG A 87 2.12 -39.35 -14.92
N VAL A 88 2.57 -40.55 -15.27
CA VAL A 88 1.70 -41.73 -15.38
C VAL A 88 1.09 -42.08 -14.03
N ASP A 89 1.87 -42.06 -12.94
CA ASP A 89 1.40 -42.30 -11.58
C ASP A 89 0.22 -41.39 -11.20
N ARG A 90 0.33 -40.08 -11.49
CA ARG A 90 -0.76 -39.12 -11.24
C ARG A 90 -1.99 -39.37 -12.10
N LEU A 91 -1.80 -39.67 -13.39
CA LEU A 91 -2.91 -39.98 -14.30
C LEU A 91 -3.63 -41.28 -13.91
N VAL A 92 -2.88 -42.29 -13.47
CA VAL A 92 -3.42 -43.55 -12.98
C VAL A 92 -4.15 -43.32 -11.64
N SER A 93 -3.53 -42.61 -10.71
CA SER A 93 -4.14 -42.24 -9.41
C SER A 93 -5.46 -41.49 -9.58
N ALA A 94 -5.49 -40.47 -10.45
CA ALA A 94 -6.72 -39.75 -10.78
C ALA A 94 -7.75 -40.65 -11.47
N GLY A 95 -7.31 -41.49 -12.41
CA GLY A 95 -8.17 -42.44 -13.11
C GLY A 95 -8.78 -43.50 -12.18
N ILE A 96 -8.04 -43.98 -11.18
CA ILE A 96 -8.53 -44.90 -10.14
C ILE A 96 -9.74 -44.29 -9.44
N LEU A 97 -9.61 -43.05 -8.96
CA LEU A 97 -10.69 -42.35 -8.27
C LEU A 97 -11.89 -42.07 -9.19
N LEU A 98 -11.64 -41.67 -10.44
CA LEU A 98 -12.70 -41.34 -11.40
C LEU A 98 -13.50 -42.56 -11.88
N VAL A 99 -12.84 -43.71 -12.08
CA VAL A 99 -13.46 -44.92 -12.67
C VAL A 99 -13.98 -45.86 -11.59
N HIS A 100 -13.25 -46.00 -10.49
CA HIS A 100 -13.52 -47.02 -9.47
C HIS A 100 -13.89 -46.44 -8.10
N GLY A 101 -13.76 -45.12 -7.88
CA GLY A 101 -14.09 -44.46 -6.63
C GLY A 101 -12.98 -44.57 -5.57
N SER A 102 -12.37 -45.76 -5.43
CA SER A 102 -11.30 -45.99 -4.45
C SER A 102 -10.18 -46.91 -4.97
N ALA A 103 -9.04 -46.88 -4.26
CA ALA A 103 -7.92 -47.79 -4.49
C ALA A 103 -8.31 -49.26 -4.31
N GLU A 104 -9.16 -49.57 -3.34
CA GLU A 104 -9.64 -50.92 -3.05
C GLU A 104 -10.53 -51.47 -4.16
N GLU A 105 -11.47 -50.67 -4.67
CA GLU A 105 -12.33 -51.08 -5.78
C GLU A 105 -11.54 -51.23 -7.08
N ALA A 106 -10.53 -50.37 -7.30
CA ALA A 106 -9.60 -50.55 -8.42
C ALA A 106 -8.77 -51.84 -8.28
N ALA A 107 -8.29 -52.18 -7.09
CA ALA A 107 -7.54 -53.43 -6.85
C ALA A 107 -8.41 -54.67 -7.11
N LYS A 108 -9.68 -54.67 -6.66
CA LYS A 108 -10.64 -55.74 -6.97
C LYS A 108 -10.94 -55.84 -8.46
N ALA A 109 -11.08 -54.71 -9.16
CA ALA A 109 -11.27 -54.69 -10.60
C ALA A 109 -10.04 -55.24 -11.34
N PHE A 110 -8.83 -54.88 -10.91
CA PHE A 110 -7.59 -55.42 -11.47
C PHE A 110 -7.46 -56.94 -11.27
N ASP A 111 -7.79 -57.46 -10.07
CA ASP A 111 -7.86 -58.92 -9.83
C ASP A 111 -8.81 -59.59 -10.83
N ARG A 112 -10.04 -59.09 -10.93
CA ARG A 112 -11.09 -59.65 -11.78
C ARG A 112 -10.74 -59.59 -13.28
N ASP A 113 -10.28 -58.45 -13.74
CA ASP A 113 -10.18 -58.12 -15.18
C ASP A 113 -8.81 -58.42 -15.78
N VAL A 114 -7.78 -58.53 -14.93
CA VAL A 114 -6.40 -58.82 -15.34
C VAL A 114 -5.92 -60.14 -14.76
N LEU A 115 -5.82 -60.26 -13.43
CA LEU A 115 -5.14 -61.39 -12.80
C LEU A 115 -5.88 -62.73 -13.00
N ARG A 116 -7.20 -62.77 -12.82
CA ARG A 116 -7.99 -64.00 -13.03
C ARG A 116 -8.07 -64.45 -14.49
N GLN A 117 -7.97 -63.51 -15.44
CA GLN A 117 -7.96 -63.81 -16.87
C GLN A 117 -6.66 -64.53 -17.29
N ILE A 118 -5.55 -64.18 -16.64
CA ILE A 118 -4.23 -64.77 -16.89
C ILE A 118 -4.19 -66.20 -16.31
N SER A 119 -4.71 -66.39 -15.08
CA SER A 119 -4.69 -67.69 -14.37
C SER A 119 -5.42 -68.85 -15.06
N GLY A 120 -6.30 -68.57 -16.03
CA GLY A 120 -7.07 -69.59 -16.75
C GLY A 120 -6.38 -70.18 -18.00
N THR A 121 -5.18 -69.71 -18.37
CA THR A 121 -4.55 -70.05 -19.67
C THR A 121 -3.25 -70.85 -19.52
N GLY A 122 -3.22 -72.10 -20.00
CA GLY A 122 -2.20 -73.10 -19.65
C GLY A 122 -0.86 -73.09 -20.41
N PHE A 123 -0.27 -71.96 -20.81
CA PHE A 123 1.08 -71.95 -21.44
C PHE A 123 1.94 -70.71 -21.08
N PRO A 124 3.25 -70.86 -20.77
CA PRO A 124 4.08 -69.80 -20.16
C PRO A 124 4.34 -68.56 -21.04
N THR A 125 4.57 -68.71 -22.34
CA THR A 125 4.92 -67.59 -23.22
C THR A 125 3.71 -66.73 -23.61
N SER A 126 2.53 -67.34 -23.68
CA SER A 126 1.27 -66.62 -23.89
C SER A 126 0.84 -65.81 -22.67
N LEU A 127 1.17 -66.28 -21.45
CA LEU A 127 0.77 -65.63 -20.20
C LEU A 127 1.38 -64.23 -20.04
N GLN A 128 2.66 -64.03 -20.39
CA GLN A 128 3.31 -62.72 -20.28
C GLN A 128 2.73 -61.70 -21.27
N GLN A 129 2.44 -62.12 -22.50
CA GLN A 129 1.80 -61.27 -23.51
C GLN A 129 0.35 -60.95 -23.16
N LEU A 130 -0.40 -61.93 -22.64
CA LEU A 130 -1.77 -61.72 -22.16
C LEU A 130 -1.79 -60.75 -20.98
N GLY A 131 -0.91 -60.95 -20.00
CA GLY A 131 -0.81 -60.12 -18.82
C GLY A 131 -0.42 -58.68 -19.14
N MET A 132 0.56 -58.48 -20.02
CA MET A 132 0.91 -57.15 -20.53
C MET A 132 -0.28 -56.49 -21.23
N LYS A 133 -1.01 -57.21 -22.08
CA LYS A 133 -2.17 -56.68 -22.82
C LYS A 133 -3.30 -56.25 -21.88
N HIS A 134 -3.73 -57.13 -20.97
CA HIS A 134 -4.83 -56.85 -20.04
C HIS A 134 -4.45 -55.73 -19.05
N SER A 135 -3.24 -55.78 -18.51
CA SER A 135 -2.71 -54.74 -17.61
C SER A 135 -2.62 -53.38 -18.32
N ALA A 136 -2.07 -53.33 -19.54
CA ALA A 136 -2.02 -52.10 -20.34
C ALA A 136 -3.42 -51.56 -20.67
N GLN A 137 -4.40 -52.43 -20.95
CA GLN A 137 -5.78 -52.02 -21.22
C GLN A 137 -6.46 -51.44 -19.97
N PHE A 138 -6.22 -52.03 -18.80
CA PHE A 138 -6.71 -51.50 -17.52
C PHE A 138 -6.16 -50.08 -17.29
N PHE A 139 -4.84 -49.91 -17.30
CA PHE A 139 -4.23 -48.59 -17.06
C PHE A 139 -4.55 -47.57 -18.17
N ALA A 140 -4.68 -48.00 -19.43
CA ALA A 140 -5.12 -47.12 -20.51
C ALA A 140 -6.53 -46.55 -20.26
N THR A 141 -7.42 -47.35 -19.66
CA THR A 141 -8.79 -46.91 -19.32
C THR A 141 -8.74 -45.82 -18.24
N LEU A 142 -7.90 -46.01 -17.21
CA LEU A 142 -7.71 -45.03 -16.14
C LEU A 142 -7.12 -43.72 -16.65
N VAL A 143 -6.03 -43.81 -17.43
CA VAL A 143 -5.37 -42.63 -18.02
C VAL A 143 -6.31 -41.89 -18.98
N LYS A 144 -7.09 -42.62 -19.78
CA LYS A 144 -8.10 -42.03 -20.66
C LYS A 144 -9.16 -41.28 -19.86
N ALA A 145 -9.71 -41.88 -18.80
CA ALA A 145 -10.71 -41.24 -17.96
C ALA A 145 -10.19 -39.94 -17.33
N ALA A 146 -8.96 -39.95 -16.80
CA ALA A 146 -8.34 -38.74 -16.25
C ALA A 146 -8.15 -37.64 -17.30
N ARG A 147 -7.73 -38.00 -18.52
CA ARG A 147 -7.56 -37.05 -19.62
C ARG A 147 -8.89 -36.48 -20.10
N ASP A 148 -9.89 -37.33 -20.32
CA ASP A 148 -11.20 -36.93 -20.83
C ASP A 148 -11.92 -36.04 -19.79
N TYR A 149 -11.77 -36.35 -18.49
CA TYR A 149 -12.26 -35.48 -17.41
C TYR A 149 -11.55 -34.13 -17.37
N LYS A 150 -10.22 -34.09 -17.58
CA LYS A 150 -9.49 -32.83 -17.74
C LYS A 150 -10.12 -31.99 -18.84
N VAL A 151 -10.25 -32.54 -20.05
CA VAL A 151 -10.83 -31.82 -21.21
C VAL A 151 -12.23 -31.29 -20.90
N SER A 152 -13.11 -32.13 -20.35
CA SER A 152 -14.46 -31.73 -19.93
C SER A 152 -14.46 -30.58 -18.92
N LEU A 153 -13.51 -30.57 -18.00
CA LEU A 153 -13.34 -29.48 -17.03
C LEU A 153 -12.85 -28.19 -17.71
N GLU A 154 -11.92 -28.29 -18.66
CA GLU A 154 -11.43 -27.13 -19.44
C GLU A 154 -12.57 -26.48 -20.21
N GLU A 155 -13.38 -27.30 -20.90
CA GLU A 155 -14.57 -26.87 -21.63
C GLU A 155 -15.61 -26.23 -20.69
N SER A 156 -15.93 -26.88 -19.57
CA SER A 156 -16.91 -26.35 -18.60
C SER A 156 -16.48 -25.00 -18.02
N ILE A 157 -15.18 -24.80 -17.79
CA ILE A 157 -14.66 -23.54 -17.25
C ILE A 157 -14.63 -22.46 -18.31
N ALA A 158 -14.24 -22.78 -19.55
CA ALA A 158 -14.33 -21.86 -20.68
C ALA A 158 -15.78 -21.38 -20.88
N ASP A 159 -16.74 -22.30 -20.89
CA ASP A 159 -18.17 -21.98 -20.98
C ASP A 159 -18.63 -21.05 -19.85
N ILE A 160 -18.20 -21.33 -18.60
CA ILE A 160 -18.49 -20.48 -17.44
C ILE A 160 -17.87 -19.10 -17.62
N PHE A 161 -16.64 -18.97 -18.12
CA PHE A 161 -15.98 -17.69 -18.35
C PHE A 161 -16.70 -16.86 -19.42
N ASP A 162 -16.99 -17.48 -20.57
CA ASP A 162 -17.65 -16.83 -21.69
C ASP A 162 -19.05 -16.33 -21.27
N ALA A 163 -19.82 -17.20 -20.60
CA ALA A 163 -21.14 -16.86 -20.08
C ALA A 163 -21.12 -15.88 -18.90
N ASN A 164 -19.98 -15.74 -18.20
CA ASN A 164 -19.89 -14.81 -17.06
C ASN A 164 -19.81 -13.36 -17.50
N SER A 165 -19.24 -13.11 -18.68
CA SER A 165 -18.97 -11.77 -19.17
C SER A 165 -20.27 -11.04 -19.53
N LEU A 166 -20.34 -9.76 -19.17
CA LEU A 166 -21.44 -8.86 -19.49
C LEU A 166 -21.00 -7.90 -20.60
N PRO A 167 -21.31 -8.19 -21.89
CA PRO A 167 -20.86 -7.39 -23.02
C PRO A 167 -21.53 -6.00 -23.10
N GLU A 168 -22.62 -5.80 -22.35
CA GLU A 168 -23.45 -4.58 -22.37
C GLU A 168 -22.89 -3.45 -21.49
N ALA A 169 -21.76 -3.64 -20.81
CA ALA A 169 -21.11 -2.60 -19.99
C ALA A 169 -20.14 -1.77 -20.86
N PRO A 170 -20.49 -0.51 -21.24
CA PRO A 170 -19.80 0.22 -22.30
C PRO A 170 -18.39 0.73 -21.95
N SER A 171 -17.95 0.60 -20.70
CA SER A 171 -16.68 1.19 -20.24
C SER A 171 -15.71 0.23 -19.54
N ARG A 172 -16.13 -0.93 -19.00
CA ARG A 172 -15.28 -1.91 -18.26
C ARG A 172 -15.88 -3.32 -18.26
N PRO A 173 -15.08 -4.39 -18.05
CA PRO A 173 -15.60 -5.76 -17.98
C PRO A 173 -16.40 -5.99 -16.68
N ALA A 174 -17.68 -6.37 -16.83
CA ALA A 174 -18.53 -6.80 -15.74
C ALA A 174 -18.81 -8.30 -15.84
N TYR A 175 -19.05 -8.92 -14.68
CA TYR A 175 -19.14 -10.36 -14.52
C TYR A 175 -20.32 -10.74 -13.61
N TYR A 176 -21.04 -11.82 -13.90
CA TYR A 176 -22.14 -12.27 -13.04
C TYR A 176 -21.67 -12.77 -11.66
N THR A 177 -20.57 -13.51 -11.60
CA THR A 177 -20.05 -14.13 -10.37
C THR A 177 -18.53 -14.03 -10.29
N ASN A 178 -18.00 -14.04 -9.07
CA ASN A 178 -16.56 -14.13 -8.84
C ASN A 178 -16.03 -15.53 -9.16
N ILE A 179 -15.29 -15.66 -10.27
CA ILE A 179 -14.72 -16.93 -10.74
C ILE A 179 -13.39 -17.27 -10.03
N THR A 180 -12.88 -16.43 -9.12
CA THR A 180 -11.60 -16.70 -8.44
C THR A 180 -11.57 -18.05 -7.73
N ASP A 181 -12.69 -18.52 -7.19
CA ASP A 181 -12.79 -19.85 -6.58
C ASP A 181 -12.71 -20.98 -7.63
N VAL A 182 -13.29 -20.79 -8.81
CA VAL A 182 -13.12 -21.70 -9.95
C VAL A 182 -11.69 -21.69 -10.44
N MET A 183 -11.03 -20.53 -10.48
CA MET A 183 -9.63 -20.43 -10.87
C MET A 183 -8.70 -21.12 -9.87
N ARG A 184 -9.03 -21.12 -8.58
CA ARG A 184 -8.31 -21.89 -7.55
C ARG A 184 -8.53 -23.39 -7.72
N VAL A 185 -9.77 -23.81 -8.00
CA VAL A 185 -10.12 -25.21 -8.27
C VAL A 185 -9.45 -25.70 -9.56
N TRP A 186 -9.47 -24.87 -10.61
CA TRP A 186 -8.79 -25.06 -11.88
C TRP A 186 -7.29 -25.18 -11.68
N HIS A 187 -6.66 -24.21 -10.98
CA HIS A 187 -5.24 -24.29 -10.66
C HIS A 187 -4.93 -25.55 -9.88
N TYR A 188 -5.71 -25.88 -8.86
CA TYR A 188 -5.50 -27.07 -8.05
C TYR A 188 -5.59 -28.36 -8.88
N PHE A 189 -6.61 -28.48 -9.74
CA PHE A 189 -6.83 -29.68 -10.54
C PHE A 189 -5.88 -29.78 -11.76
N VAL A 190 -5.64 -28.67 -12.45
CA VAL A 190 -4.71 -28.61 -13.59
C VAL A 190 -3.27 -28.72 -13.12
N GLN A 191 -2.85 -28.10 -12.02
CA GLN A 191 -1.49 -28.30 -11.46
C GLN A 191 -1.26 -29.75 -11.03
N VAL A 192 -2.30 -30.43 -10.55
CA VAL A 192 -2.22 -31.85 -10.19
C VAL A 192 -2.04 -32.74 -11.43
N LEU A 193 -2.51 -32.31 -12.61
CA LEU A 193 -2.41 -33.05 -13.88
C LEU A 193 -1.36 -32.50 -14.87
N ASP A 194 -0.73 -31.35 -14.60
CA ASP A 194 0.16 -30.62 -15.51
C ASP A 194 1.54 -30.34 -14.88
N GLU A 195 2.58 -30.28 -15.72
CA GLU A 195 3.99 -30.50 -15.36
C GLU A 195 4.71 -29.33 -14.67
N ARG A 196 4.17 -28.11 -14.70
CA ARG A 196 5.00 -26.91 -14.42
C ARG A 196 5.06 -26.44 -12.95
N LEU A 197 4.22 -26.94 -12.05
CA LEU A 197 4.07 -26.36 -10.70
C LEU A 197 3.99 -27.39 -9.54
N ALA A 198 4.23 -28.67 -9.81
CA ALA A 198 3.91 -29.77 -8.90
C ALA A 198 5.13 -30.28 -8.11
N VAL A 199 5.69 -29.46 -7.23
CA VAL A 199 6.85 -29.88 -6.38
C VAL A 199 6.43 -30.38 -4.99
N GLU A 200 5.20 -30.14 -4.49
CA GLU A 200 4.92 -30.39 -3.05
C GLU A 200 3.55 -30.99 -2.66
N PHE A 201 2.71 -31.43 -3.60
CA PHE A 201 1.37 -31.94 -3.21
C PHE A 201 1.30 -33.46 -3.14
N THR A 202 1.26 -34.00 -1.92
CA THR A 202 0.83 -35.37 -1.63
C THR A 202 -0.69 -35.48 -1.75
N PHE A 203 -1.16 -36.53 -2.43
CA PHE A 203 -2.58 -36.83 -2.53
C PHE A 203 -3.05 -37.44 -1.20
N ASP A 204 -3.84 -36.70 -0.44
CA ASP A 204 -4.56 -37.26 0.68
C ASP A 204 -5.62 -38.25 0.17
N VAL A 205 -5.66 -39.45 0.75
CA VAL A 205 -6.42 -40.63 0.26
C VAL A 205 -7.95 -40.41 0.27
N GLU A 206 -8.45 -39.32 0.86
CA GLU A 206 -9.86 -38.89 0.84
C GLU A 206 -10.32 -38.25 -0.50
N GLY A 207 -9.84 -38.78 -1.63
CA GLY A 207 -9.99 -38.18 -2.98
C GLY A 207 -11.40 -38.20 -3.57
N GLU A 208 -12.25 -39.14 -3.17
CA GLU A 208 -13.61 -39.33 -3.71
C GLU A 208 -14.53 -38.11 -3.44
N GLY A 209 -14.33 -37.43 -2.31
CA GLY A 209 -15.06 -36.21 -1.97
C GLY A 209 -14.65 -34.97 -2.79
N ARG A 210 -13.43 -34.94 -3.33
CA ARG A 210 -12.86 -33.74 -3.96
C ARG A 210 -13.44 -33.49 -5.36
N PHE A 211 -13.52 -34.50 -6.23
CA PHE A 211 -14.09 -34.33 -7.59
C PHE A 211 -15.58 -33.98 -7.56
N LEU A 212 -16.35 -34.65 -6.70
CA LEU A 212 -17.76 -34.36 -6.52
C LEU A 212 -17.98 -32.93 -5.98
N LYS A 213 -17.06 -32.43 -5.14
CA LYS A 213 -17.09 -31.05 -4.63
C LYS A 213 -16.81 -30.03 -5.74
N ILE A 214 -15.86 -30.31 -6.64
CA ILE A 214 -15.54 -29.46 -7.81
C ILE A 214 -16.76 -29.35 -8.73
N GLU A 215 -17.36 -30.47 -9.12
CA GLU A 215 -18.55 -30.43 -9.99
C GLU A 215 -19.72 -29.69 -9.33
N LYS A 216 -19.95 -29.90 -8.02
CA LYS A 216 -20.97 -29.18 -7.27
C LYS A 216 -20.70 -27.67 -7.25
N GLN A 217 -19.44 -27.26 -7.10
CA GLN A 217 -19.04 -25.85 -7.12
C GLN A 217 -19.28 -25.23 -8.50
N LEU A 218 -18.84 -25.88 -9.58
CA LEU A 218 -19.04 -25.40 -10.94
C LEU A 218 -20.53 -25.30 -11.29
N ARG A 219 -21.32 -26.32 -10.96
CA ARG A 219 -22.78 -26.28 -11.14
C ARG A 219 -23.43 -25.16 -10.34
N SER A 220 -23.02 -24.95 -9.08
CA SER A 220 -23.52 -23.84 -8.26
C SER A 220 -23.23 -22.47 -8.89
N ILE A 221 -22.03 -22.31 -9.45
CA ILE A 221 -21.60 -21.08 -10.13
C ILE A 221 -22.39 -20.86 -11.41
N GLN A 222 -22.52 -21.88 -12.25
CA GLN A 222 -23.32 -21.82 -13.47
C GLN A 222 -24.80 -21.54 -13.17
N LEU A 223 -25.36 -22.14 -12.11
CA LEU A 223 -26.72 -21.85 -11.65
C LEU A 223 -26.88 -20.39 -11.18
N ARG A 224 -25.91 -19.85 -10.43
CA ARG A 224 -25.90 -18.44 -10.03
C ARG A 224 -25.84 -17.50 -11.23
N GLN A 225 -24.95 -17.77 -12.19
CA GLN A 225 -24.87 -17.02 -13.45
C GLN A 225 -26.21 -17.03 -14.20
N ASN A 226 -26.82 -18.22 -14.33
CA ASN A 226 -28.11 -18.38 -15.02
C ASN A 226 -29.27 -17.67 -14.31
N VAL A 227 -29.25 -17.56 -12.98
CA VAL A 227 -30.25 -16.82 -12.22
C VAL A 227 -30.05 -15.31 -12.40
N LEU A 228 -28.81 -14.84 -12.26
CA LEU A 228 -28.48 -13.41 -12.35
C LEU A 228 -28.64 -12.86 -13.77
N SER A 229 -28.36 -13.66 -14.80
CA SER A 229 -28.58 -13.29 -16.21
C SER A 229 -30.05 -13.09 -16.57
N ALA A 230 -30.97 -13.71 -15.80
CA ALA A 230 -32.40 -13.52 -15.95
C ALA A 230 -32.90 -12.21 -15.33
N LEU A 231 -32.10 -11.50 -14.54
CA LEU A 231 -32.49 -10.25 -13.89
C LEU A 231 -32.21 -9.04 -14.80
N ARG A 232 -33.07 -8.01 -14.75
CA ARG A 232 -32.82 -6.72 -15.42
C ARG A 232 -31.73 -6.00 -14.64
N TYR A 233 -30.50 -6.17 -15.08
CA TYR A 233 -29.36 -5.38 -14.64
C TYR A 233 -29.10 -4.26 -15.67
N LEU A 234 -29.18 -3.00 -15.26
CA LEU A 234 -28.87 -1.83 -16.09
C LEU A 234 -27.73 -1.04 -15.44
N PRO A 235 -26.47 -1.29 -15.82
CA PRO A 235 -25.32 -0.57 -15.27
C PRO A 235 -25.20 0.87 -15.79
N LYS A 236 -26.16 1.37 -16.58
CA LYS A 236 -26.08 2.68 -17.27
C LYS A 236 -25.84 3.86 -16.32
N SER A 237 -26.20 3.70 -15.04
CA SER A 237 -26.09 4.73 -14.01
C SER A 237 -25.11 4.37 -12.89
N TRP A 238 -24.29 3.33 -13.04
CA TRP A 238 -23.24 3.04 -12.06
C TRP A 238 -22.18 4.15 -12.13
N PRO A 239 -22.04 5.00 -11.10
CA PRO A 239 -21.17 6.19 -11.15
C PRO A 239 -19.67 5.85 -11.09
N PHE A 240 -19.33 4.56 -11.16
CA PHE A 240 -18.02 4.02 -10.87
C PHE A 240 -17.11 4.01 -12.10
N ALA A 241 -16.67 5.20 -12.49
CA ALA A 241 -15.77 5.37 -13.63
C ALA A 241 -14.36 4.79 -13.40
N ASN A 242 -14.02 4.20 -12.23
CA ASN A 242 -12.65 3.90 -11.80
C ASN A 242 -12.30 2.45 -11.38
N PHE A 243 -13.16 1.44 -11.61
CA PHE A 243 -12.90 0.03 -11.26
C PHE A 243 -11.61 -0.62 -11.79
N ARG A 244 -10.53 -0.70 -11.01
CA ARG A 244 -9.31 -1.42 -11.46
C ARG A 244 -9.53 -2.94 -11.61
N HIS A 245 -10.60 -3.50 -11.05
CA HIS A 245 -10.94 -4.93 -11.11
C HIS A 245 -12.35 -5.08 -11.67
N GLY A 246 -12.65 -6.18 -12.38
CA GLY A 246 -13.98 -6.41 -12.93
C GLY A 246 -15.09 -6.39 -11.88
N ILE A 247 -16.28 -5.94 -12.27
CA ILE A 247 -17.48 -5.87 -11.43
C ILE A 247 -18.07 -7.28 -11.24
N PHE A 248 -18.49 -7.66 -10.02
CA PHE A 248 -19.22 -8.92 -9.76
C PHE A 248 -20.64 -8.65 -9.24
N VAL A 249 -21.65 -9.17 -9.95
CA VAL A 249 -23.07 -8.93 -9.64
C VAL A 249 -23.54 -9.73 -8.41
N ASP A 250 -23.08 -10.97 -8.24
CA ASP A 250 -23.61 -11.90 -7.24
C ASP A 250 -23.54 -11.41 -5.78
N ALA A 251 -22.39 -10.96 -5.29
CA ALA A 251 -22.24 -10.60 -3.88
C ALA A 251 -22.68 -9.15 -3.58
N GLN A 252 -22.22 -8.20 -4.40
CA GLN A 252 -22.35 -6.78 -4.10
C GLN A 252 -23.74 -6.24 -4.43
N TRP A 253 -24.29 -6.63 -5.58
CA TRP A 253 -25.59 -6.13 -6.01
C TRP A 253 -26.71 -6.82 -5.23
N ILE A 254 -26.67 -8.15 -5.00
CA ILE A 254 -27.70 -8.84 -4.19
C ILE A 254 -27.71 -8.31 -2.75
N GLY A 255 -26.55 -8.09 -2.12
CA GLY A 255 -26.49 -7.47 -0.80
C GLY A 255 -27.18 -6.09 -0.77
N THR A 256 -26.94 -5.27 -1.79
CA THR A 256 -27.61 -3.97 -1.96
C THR A 256 -29.13 -4.14 -2.12
N GLN A 257 -29.59 -5.11 -2.91
CA GLN A 257 -31.01 -5.36 -3.10
C GLN A 257 -31.71 -5.86 -1.82
N ILE A 258 -31.03 -6.61 -0.96
CA ILE A 258 -31.54 -7.02 0.36
C ILE A 258 -31.79 -5.78 1.23
N VAL A 259 -30.80 -4.89 1.32
CA VAL A 259 -30.90 -3.66 2.11
C VAL A 259 -32.00 -2.75 1.57
N LEU A 260 -32.06 -2.53 0.25
CA LEU A 260 -33.10 -1.73 -0.40
C LEU A 260 -34.51 -2.31 -0.21
N ALA A 261 -34.65 -3.64 -0.22
CA ALA A 261 -35.94 -4.30 0.01
C ALA A 261 -36.47 -4.03 1.42
N VAL A 262 -35.60 -4.06 2.43
CA VAL A 262 -35.98 -3.77 3.82
C VAL A 262 -36.29 -2.29 4.03
N LEU A 263 -35.59 -1.40 3.33
CA LEU A 263 -35.91 0.04 3.29
C LEU A 263 -37.15 0.37 2.47
N ARG A 264 -37.77 -0.62 1.81
CA ARG A 264 -38.92 -0.45 0.90
C ARG A 264 -38.68 0.58 -0.20
N ALA A 265 -37.45 0.62 -0.71
CA ALA A 265 -37.12 1.48 -1.85
C ALA A 265 -37.88 1.04 -3.11
N ASP A 266 -38.12 1.95 -4.06
CA ASP A 266 -38.76 1.63 -5.33
C ASP A 266 -38.00 0.54 -6.09
N ASP A 267 -38.71 -0.35 -6.79
CA ASP A 267 -38.13 -1.49 -7.51
C ASP A 267 -37.07 -1.08 -8.54
N ASP A 268 -37.12 0.14 -9.07
CA ASP A 268 -36.16 0.68 -10.03
C ASP A 268 -34.86 1.20 -9.37
N THR A 269 -34.80 1.29 -8.03
CA THR A 269 -33.62 1.75 -7.30
C THR A 269 -32.51 0.69 -7.35
N GLU A 270 -31.35 1.04 -7.92
CA GLU A 270 -30.23 0.11 -8.13
C GLU A 270 -29.16 0.16 -7.03
N ILE A 271 -29.01 1.32 -6.40
CA ILE A 271 -27.92 1.64 -5.48
C ILE A 271 -28.46 2.33 -4.24
N LEU A 272 -27.74 2.19 -3.12
CA LEU A 272 -27.95 3.03 -1.95
C LEU A 272 -27.41 4.44 -2.25
N SER A 273 -28.16 5.47 -1.91
CA SER A 273 -27.79 6.86 -2.20
C SER A 273 -26.73 7.40 -1.25
N ASN A 274 -26.59 6.83 -0.05
CA ASN A 274 -25.62 7.26 0.96
C ASN A 274 -25.38 6.17 2.04
N SER A 275 -24.42 6.45 2.94
CA SER A 275 -24.07 5.63 4.11
C SER A 275 -25.21 5.51 5.11
N GLU A 276 -26.01 6.57 5.29
CA GLU A 276 -27.15 6.60 6.20
C GLU A 276 -28.20 5.54 5.81
N GLN A 277 -28.50 5.39 4.52
CA GLN A 277 -29.39 4.33 4.03
C GLN A 277 -28.84 2.94 4.34
N LEU A 278 -27.53 2.72 4.18
CA LEU A 278 -26.93 1.43 4.55
C LEU A 278 -27.12 1.14 6.04
N MET A 279 -26.82 2.11 6.91
CA MET A 279 -26.95 1.96 8.36
C MET A 279 -28.40 1.70 8.77
N ASN A 280 -29.33 2.52 8.28
CA ASN A 280 -30.77 2.35 8.53
C ASN A 280 -31.27 0.98 8.04
N GLY A 281 -30.76 0.50 6.90
CA GLY A 281 -31.13 -0.80 6.38
C GLY A 281 -30.53 -1.97 7.18
N LEU A 282 -29.28 -1.85 7.65
CA LEU A 282 -28.65 -2.84 8.54
C LEU A 282 -29.37 -2.91 9.90
N GLU A 283 -29.79 -1.78 10.45
CA GLU A 283 -30.62 -1.74 11.66
C GLU A 283 -31.98 -2.38 11.42
N ALA A 284 -32.64 -2.05 10.30
CA ALA A 284 -33.94 -2.60 9.97
C ALA A 284 -33.87 -4.13 9.74
N LEU A 285 -32.76 -4.66 9.21
CA LEU A 285 -32.55 -6.11 9.07
C LEU A 285 -32.63 -6.86 10.41
N HIS A 286 -32.28 -6.22 11.53
CA HIS A 286 -32.41 -6.82 12.87
C HIS A 286 -33.82 -6.83 13.42
N THR A 287 -34.65 -5.89 12.97
CA THR A 287 -36.02 -5.75 13.46
C THR A 287 -37.00 -6.69 12.78
N LEU A 288 -36.65 -7.18 11.58
CA LEU A 288 -37.51 -8.06 10.79
C LEU A 288 -37.12 -9.54 10.94
N PRO A 289 -38.10 -10.47 10.94
CA PRO A 289 -37.83 -11.88 10.80
C PRO A 289 -37.08 -12.18 9.49
N GLN A 290 -36.08 -13.06 9.54
CA GLN A 290 -35.29 -13.42 8.34
C GLN A 290 -36.15 -13.90 7.16
N SER A 291 -37.20 -14.66 7.44
CA SER A 291 -38.16 -15.12 6.43
C SER A 291 -38.89 -13.98 5.73
N GLU A 292 -39.17 -12.89 6.44
CA GLU A 292 -39.81 -11.69 5.88
C GLU A 292 -38.83 -10.95 4.96
N VAL A 293 -37.58 -10.77 5.39
CA VAL A 293 -36.52 -10.15 4.58
C VAL A 293 -36.31 -10.92 3.27
N VAL A 294 -36.24 -12.25 3.33
CA VAL A 294 -36.12 -13.12 2.15
C VAL A 294 -37.32 -12.91 1.22
N THR A 295 -38.53 -12.86 1.77
CA THR A 295 -39.76 -12.67 0.98
C THR A 295 -39.76 -11.32 0.27
N LEU A 296 -39.50 -10.22 0.99
CA LEU A 296 -39.43 -8.86 0.43
C LEU A 296 -38.38 -8.77 -0.68
N THR A 297 -37.20 -9.36 -0.44
CA THR A 297 -36.12 -9.38 -1.43
C THR A 297 -36.52 -10.19 -2.67
N MET A 298 -37.16 -11.35 -2.49
CA MET A 298 -37.63 -12.19 -3.59
C MET A 298 -38.72 -11.54 -4.42
N GLU A 299 -39.65 -10.81 -3.80
CA GLU A 299 -40.68 -10.03 -4.48
C GLU A 299 -40.05 -8.96 -5.37
N ARG A 300 -39.17 -8.14 -4.79
CA ARG A 300 -38.39 -7.12 -5.51
C ARG A 300 -37.64 -7.71 -6.70
N LEU A 301 -36.86 -8.77 -6.50
CA LEU A 301 -36.08 -9.38 -7.58
C LEU A 301 -36.96 -10.06 -8.64
N SER A 302 -38.13 -10.56 -8.27
CA SER A 302 -39.08 -11.15 -9.22
C SER A 302 -39.68 -10.09 -10.15
N HIS A 303 -40.02 -8.90 -9.65
CA HIS A 303 -40.47 -7.77 -10.48
C HIS A 303 -39.39 -7.31 -11.45
N ARG A 304 -38.12 -7.38 -11.02
CA ARG A 304 -36.97 -7.00 -11.82
C ARG A 304 -36.54 -8.07 -12.83
N ALA A 305 -37.12 -9.27 -12.82
CA ALA A 305 -36.72 -10.32 -13.74
C ALA A 305 -37.10 -9.99 -15.20
N LYS A 306 -36.18 -10.16 -16.16
CA LYS A 306 -36.45 -10.02 -17.61
C LYS A 306 -37.51 -11.02 -18.07
N ARG A 307 -37.56 -12.18 -17.42
CA ARG A 307 -38.52 -13.28 -17.64
C ARG A 307 -38.91 -13.86 -16.29
N PRO A 308 -40.12 -14.45 -16.14
CA PRO A 308 -40.51 -15.11 -14.90
C PRO A 308 -39.49 -16.17 -14.48
N LEU A 309 -39.00 -16.09 -13.25
CA LEU A 309 -38.09 -17.09 -12.69
C LEU A 309 -38.83 -18.42 -12.49
N ASN A 310 -38.23 -19.51 -12.96
CA ASN A 310 -38.78 -20.85 -12.73
C ASN A 310 -38.58 -21.30 -11.27
N LYS A 311 -39.24 -22.40 -10.87
CA LYS A 311 -39.21 -22.89 -9.48
C LYS A 311 -37.79 -23.19 -8.98
N THR A 312 -36.93 -23.73 -9.84
CA THR A 312 -35.53 -24.03 -9.51
C THR A 312 -34.73 -22.76 -9.30
N GLN A 313 -34.88 -21.77 -10.18
CA GLN A 313 -34.23 -20.46 -10.08
C GLN A 313 -34.66 -19.72 -8.81
N LYS A 314 -35.96 -19.71 -8.50
CA LYS A 314 -36.49 -19.09 -7.28
C LYS A 314 -35.88 -19.70 -6.02
N ARG A 315 -35.88 -21.03 -5.91
CA ARG A 315 -35.29 -21.74 -4.77
C ARG A 315 -33.79 -21.45 -4.62
N HIS A 316 -33.05 -21.37 -5.72
CA HIS A 316 -31.63 -20.99 -5.67
C HIS A 316 -31.43 -19.55 -5.21
N LEU A 317 -32.25 -18.63 -5.70
CA LEU A 317 -32.18 -17.22 -5.31
C LEU A 317 -32.54 -17.04 -3.83
N GLU A 318 -33.57 -17.73 -3.33
CA GLU A 318 -33.94 -17.76 -1.90
C GLU A 318 -32.78 -18.23 -1.02
N ASN A 319 -32.14 -19.35 -1.37
CA ASN A 319 -30.98 -19.86 -0.64
C ASN A 319 -29.83 -18.84 -0.66
N PHE A 320 -29.58 -18.21 -1.82
CA PHE A 320 -28.50 -17.23 -1.94
C PHE A 320 -28.76 -15.96 -1.15
N ILE A 321 -30.00 -15.46 -1.16
CA ILE A 321 -30.43 -14.36 -0.29
C ILE A 321 -30.25 -14.75 1.18
N GLY A 322 -30.61 -15.97 1.57
CA GLY A 322 -30.43 -16.47 2.93
C GLY A 322 -28.96 -16.50 3.37
N GLU A 323 -28.06 -16.96 2.51
CA GLU A 323 -26.61 -16.94 2.75
C GLU A 323 -26.09 -15.50 2.90
N MET A 324 -26.48 -14.61 2.01
CA MET A 324 -26.10 -13.19 2.08
C MET A 324 -26.68 -12.49 3.32
N LEU A 325 -27.91 -12.81 3.69
CA LEU A 325 -28.57 -12.29 4.87
C LEU A 325 -27.85 -12.73 6.15
N TYR A 326 -27.40 -13.98 6.22
CA TYR A 326 -26.57 -14.45 7.32
C TYR A 326 -25.29 -13.63 7.47
N TRP A 327 -24.62 -13.30 6.36
CA TRP A 327 -23.46 -12.42 6.37
C TRP A 327 -23.83 -11.01 6.84
N LEU A 328 -24.86 -10.39 6.25
CA LEU A 328 -25.32 -9.05 6.61
C LEU A 328 -25.71 -8.93 8.09
N LEU A 329 -26.41 -9.92 8.65
CA LEU A 329 -26.79 -9.93 10.07
C LEU A 329 -25.60 -10.14 10.99
N LYS A 330 -24.60 -10.93 10.57
CA LYS A 330 -23.35 -11.05 11.32
C LYS A 330 -22.60 -9.72 11.41
N LEU A 331 -22.66 -8.89 10.35
CA LEU A 331 -22.08 -7.55 10.38
C LEU A 331 -22.70 -6.71 11.49
N SER A 332 -23.99 -6.90 11.79
CA SER A 332 -24.75 -6.02 12.66
C SER A 332 -24.90 -6.53 14.12
N THR A 333 -24.68 -7.83 14.39
CA THR A 333 -24.81 -8.44 15.76
C THR A 333 -23.67 -8.17 16.76
N GLY A 334 -22.52 -7.65 16.33
CA GLY A 334 -21.42 -7.30 17.24
C GLY A 334 -21.43 -5.81 17.52
N SER A 335 -21.07 -5.39 18.74
CA SER A 335 -20.50 -4.05 18.95
C SER A 335 -19.26 -3.95 18.05
N LEU A 336 -19.46 -3.63 16.77
CA LEU A 336 -18.37 -3.38 15.86
C LEU A 336 -17.64 -2.21 16.50
N SER A 337 -16.43 -2.46 17.01
CA SER A 337 -15.53 -1.35 17.29
C SER A 337 -15.46 -0.51 16.01
N ALA A 338 -15.24 0.79 16.13
CA ALA A 338 -15.09 1.65 14.94
C ALA A 338 -14.14 1.02 13.89
N ALA A 339 -13.09 0.33 14.35
CA ALA A 339 -12.14 -0.44 13.53
C ALA A 339 -12.74 -1.64 12.75
N HIS A 340 -13.81 -2.26 13.24
CA HIS A 340 -14.47 -3.40 12.58
C HIS A 340 -15.55 -2.93 11.60
N THR A 341 -16.27 -1.85 11.91
CA THR A 341 -17.10 -1.11 10.93
C THR A 341 -16.23 -0.53 9.82
N GLU A 342 -15.07 0.03 10.19
CA GLU A 342 -14.00 0.43 9.27
C GLU A 342 -13.56 -0.75 8.40
N TRP A 343 -13.26 -1.92 8.97
CA TRP A 343 -12.87 -3.09 8.18
C TRP A 343 -13.98 -3.59 7.25
N VAL A 344 -15.25 -3.59 7.67
CA VAL A 344 -16.41 -4.02 6.88
C VAL A 344 -16.73 -3.04 5.75
N MET A 345 -16.72 -1.73 6.04
CA MET A 345 -16.74 -0.70 5.02
C MET A 345 -15.55 -0.91 4.07
N LEU A 346 -14.33 -1.09 4.60
CA LEU A 346 -13.05 -1.36 3.89
C LEU A 346 -12.91 -2.73 3.23
N SER A 347 -13.84 -3.65 3.38
CA SER A 347 -13.76 -5.00 2.76
C SER A 347 -14.97 -5.32 1.87
N HIS A 348 -16.17 -4.84 2.21
CA HIS A 348 -17.38 -5.07 1.42
C HIS A 348 -17.73 -3.89 0.49
N LEU A 349 -17.53 -2.65 0.91
CA LEU A 349 -17.56 -1.46 0.05
C LEU A 349 -16.14 -1.06 -0.43
N THR A 350 -15.17 -1.61 0.29
CA THR A 350 -13.72 -1.51 0.25
C THR A 350 -12.96 -2.03 -0.96
N LYS A 351 -13.62 -2.31 -2.09
CA LYS A 351 -12.89 -2.05 -3.34
C LYS A 351 -13.05 -0.61 -3.78
N GLU A 352 -14.24 -0.03 -3.86
CA GLU A 352 -14.42 1.36 -4.33
C GLU A 352 -15.70 2.02 -3.74
N TRP A 353 -15.55 2.87 -2.72
CA TRP A 353 -16.62 3.69 -2.12
C TRP A 353 -16.78 4.99 -2.92
N TYR A 354 -18.01 5.31 -3.37
CA TYR A 354 -18.33 6.61 -3.96
C TYR A 354 -18.93 7.52 -2.88
N VAL A 355 -18.43 8.75 -2.84
CA VAL A 355 -18.92 9.82 -1.98
C VAL A 355 -19.35 10.94 -2.92
N ASP A 356 -20.63 11.32 -2.92
CA ASP A 356 -21.09 12.45 -3.71
C ASP A 356 -20.53 13.77 -3.14
N ALA A 357 -20.53 14.84 -3.94
CA ALA A 357 -19.92 16.11 -3.55
C ALA A 357 -20.47 16.71 -2.25
N SER A 358 -21.76 16.52 -1.95
CA SER A 358 -22.38 17.08 -0.75
C SER A 358 -21.98 16.31 0.50
N THR A 359 -21.96 14.97 0.41
CA THR A 359 -21.45 14.08 1.45
C THR A 359 -19.95 14.27 1.65
N ALA A 360 -19.18 14.43 0.57
CA ALA A 360 -17.74 14.65 0.64
C ALA A 360 -17.40 15.95 1.37
N LEU A 361 -18.18 17.00 1.12
CA LEU A 361 -18.05 18.27 1.82
C LEU A 361 -18.40 18.15 3.30
N ARG A 362 -19.54 17.53 3.65
CA ARG A 362 -19.93 17.28 5.04
C ARG A 362 -18.87 16.49 5.82
N ILE A 363 -18.35 15.43 5.20
CA ILE A 363 -17.24 14.64 5.73
C ILE A 363 -16.01 15.52 5.97
N ALA A 364 -15.58 16.29 4.98
CA ALA A 364 -14.40 17.13 5.09
C ALA A 364 -14.55 18.22 6.16
N LYS A 365 -15.79 18.67 6.41
CA LYS A 365 -16.17 19.63 7.45
C LYS A 365 -16.44 18.99 8.82
N GLY A 366 -16.19 17.69 8.99
CA GLY A 366 -16.43 16.97 10.25
C GLY A 366 -17.91 16.90 10.67
N GLU A 367 -18.85 17.30 9.80
CA GLU A 367 -20.29 17.32 10.08
C GLU A 367 -20.92 15.92 9.99
N GLU A 368 -20.25 15.01 9.30
CA GLU A 368 -20.68 13.63 9.12
C GLU A 368 -19.63 12.67 9.64
N PHE A 369 -20.08 11.72 10.46
CA PHE A 369 -19.21 10.72 11.07
C PHE A 369 -18.67 9.79 9.98
N LEU A 370 -17.39 9.92 9.68
CA LEU A 370 -16.66 8.89 8.98
C LEU A 370 -16.56 7.66 9.87
N PRO A 371 -16.76 6.43 9.35
CA PRO A 371 -16.55 5.20 10.12
C PRO A 371 -15.07 4.98 10.50
N PHE A 372 -14.18 5.96 10.26
CA PHE A 372 -12.72 5.89 10.41
C PHE A 372 -12.19 6.43 11.76
N GLY A 373 -13.08 6.72 12.72
CA GLY A 373 -12.71 7.07 14.09
C GLY A 373 -12.50 8.56 14.35
N ASP A 374 -12.33 8.91 15.63
CA ASP A 374 -12.18 10.30 16.09
C ASP A 374 -10.88 10.93 15.59
N GLY A 375 -11.03 11.87 14.65
CA GLY A 375 -10.26 13.11 14.44
C GLY A 375 -8.75 13.04 14.13
N ASN A 376 -7.97 12.16 14.77
CA ASN A 376 -6.51 12.33 14.79
C ASN A 376 -5.68 11.05 14.54
N ASN A 377 -6.30 9.87 14.47
CA ASN A 377 -5.58 8.59 14.29
C ASN A 377 -6.16 7.72 13.17
N PHE A 378 -6.21 8.26 11.94
CA PHE A 378 -6.58 7.47 10.77
C PHE A 378 -5.51 6.43 10.43
N SER A 379 -5.95 5.20 10.16
CA SER A 379 -5.11 4.15 9.57
C SER A 379 -4.55 4.60 8.21
N THR A 380 -3.41 4.06 7.77
CA THR A 380 -2.84 4.38 6.44
C THR A 380 -3.85 4.18 5.32
N ARG A 381 -4.70 3.14 5.42
CA ARG A 381 -5.78 2.88 4.46
C ARG A 381 -6.89 3.94 4.49
N ALA A 382 -7.28 4.40 5.68
CA ALA A 382 -8.27 5.47 5.81
C ALA A 382 -7.74 6.79 5.22
N ARG A 383 -6.46 7.12 5.45
CA ARG A 383 -5.82 8.28 4.81
C ARG A 383 -5.83 8.19 3.28
N THR A 384 -5.47 7.02 2.72
CA THR A 384 -5.56 6.79 1.27
C THR A 384 -6.98 6.98 0.74
N ALA A 385 -8.00 6.48 1.44
CA ALA A 385 -9.39 6.66 1.03
C ALA A 385 -9.83 8.14 1.06
N LEU A 386 -9.40 8.92 2.04
CA LEU A 386 -9.69 10.35 2.14
C LEU A 386 -9.07 11.13 0.97
N SER A 387 -7.79 10.88 0.67
CA SER A 387 -7.07 11.53 -0.44
C SER A 387 -7.57 11.11 -1.81
N GLU A 388 -7.85 9.83 -2.03
CA GLU A 388 -8.21 9.32 -3.36
C GLU A 388 -9.70 9.47 -3.70
N ARG A 389 -10.58 9.69 -2.70
CA ARG A 389 -12.03 9.60 -2.90
C ARG A 389 -12.82 10.78 -2.35
N VAL A 390 -12.55 11.21 -1.12
CA VAL A 390 -13.29 12.34 -0.53
C VAL A 390 -12.79 13.65 -1.11
N ALA A 391 -11.48 13.92 -1.05
CA ALA A 391 -10.91 15.17 -1.54
C ALA A 391 -11.21 15.44 -3.03
N PRO A 392 -11.11 14.47 -3.96
CA PRO A 392 -11.41 14.71 -5.37
C PRO A 392 -12.91 14.89 -5.68
N ALA A 393 -13.80 14.40 -4.81
CA ALA A 393 -15.25 14.50 -4.99
C ALA A 393 -15.82 15.85 -4.56
N ILE A 394 -15.10 16.62 -3.73
CA ILE A 394 -15.49 17.97 -3.34
C ILE A 394 -15.46 18.88 -4.57
N LEU A 395 -16.53 19.66 -4.76
CA LEU A 395 -16.61 20.69 -5.80
C LEU A 395 -15.88 21.96 -5.33
N TRP A 396 -14.55 21.91 -5.32
CA TRP A 396 -13.67 22.98 -4.86
C TRP A 396 -13.95 24.33 -5.51
N GLU A 397 -14.38 24.34 -6.77
CA GLU A 397 -14.72 25.56 -7.52
C GLU A 397 -15.91 26.32 -6.92
N SER A 398 -16.76 25.62 -6.16
CA SER A 398 -18.02 26.12 -5.62
C SER A 398 -18.00 26.37 -4.10
N LEU A 399 -16.86 26.13 -3.44
CA LEU A 399 -16.75 26.30 -2.00
C LEU A 399 -16.84 27.75 -1.57
N THR A 400 -17.55 27.99 -0.46
CA THR A 400 -17.47 29.27 0.23
C THR A 400 -16.20 29.35 1.09
N LEU A 401 -15.78 30.56 1.45
CA LEU A 401 -14.69 30.74 2.42
C LEU A 401 -14.98 30.06 3.75
N MET A 402 -16.24 30.07 4.20
CA MET A 402 -16.64 29.41 5.45
C MET A 402 -16.48 27.90 5.38
N ASP A 403 -16.88 27.28 4.27
CA ASP A 403 -16.71 25.85 4.07
C ASP A 403 -15.22 25.47 4.08
N PHE A 404 -14.40 26.25 3.37
CA PHE A 404 -12.97 26.03 3.34
C PHE A 404 -12.32 26.10 4.73
N TYR A 405 -12.63 27.12 5.54
CA TYR A 405 -12.07 27.19 6.90
C TYR A 405 -12.53 26.03 7.78
N GLN A 406 -13.79 25.61 7.65
CA GLN A 406 -14.29 24.47 8.40
C GLN A 406 -13.53 23.19 8.01
N ILE A 407 -13.22 22.98 6.72
CA ILE A 407 -12.39 21.85 6.27
C ILE A 407 -10.99 21.89 6.91
N VAL A 408 -10.34 23.05 6.92
CA VAL A 408 -8.99 23.20 7.51
C VAL A 408 -9.02 22.99 9.02
N LYS A 409 -10.00 23.57 9.71
CA LYS A 409 -10.14 23.52 11.16
C LYS A 409 -10.36 22.09 11.66
N GLU A 410 -11.25 21.35 11.01
CA GLU A 410 -11.57 19.98 11.42
C GLU A 410 -10.47 18.98 11.05
N ASN A 411 -9.57 19.37 10.13
CA ASN A 411 -8.35 18.63 9.79
C ASN A 411 -8.62 17.14 9.43
N VAL A 412 -9.78 16.87 8.83
CA VAL A 412 -10.19 15.51 8.41
C VAL A 412 -9.41 15.08 7.17
N LEU A 413 -9.21 15.99 6.22
CA LEU A 413 -8.48 15.70 4.99
C LEU A 413 -6.97 15.83 5.17
N PRO A 414 -6.17 14.97 4.51
CA PRO A 414 -4.74 15.17 4.43
C PRO A 414 -4.37 16.53 3.83
N VAL A 415 -3.32 17.16 4.38
CA VAL A 415 -2.94 18.55 4.07
C VAL A 415 -2.59 18.75 2.60
N ASP A 416 -1.88 17.78 2.00
CA ASP A 416 -1.59 17.69 0.57
C ASP A 416 -2.87 17.72 -0.29
N SER A 417 -3.91 17.01 0.15
CA SER A 417 -5.20 16.95 -0.53
C SER A 417 -5.96 18.28 -0.44
N ILE A 418 -5.86 18.98 0.69
CA ILE A 418 -6.41 20.34 0.86
C ILE A 418 -5.72 21.31 -0.10
N ILE A 419 -4.39 21.26 -0.20
CA ILE A 419 -3.61 22.14 -1.08
C ILE A 419 -3.94 21.90 -2.56
N ASP A 420 -4.05 20.63 -2.98
CA ASP A 420 -4.47 20.31 -4.34
C ASP A 420 -5.90 20.73 -4.64
N GLY A 421 -6.78 20.68 -3.63
CA GLY A 421 -8.12 21.26 -3.68
C GLY A 421 -8.11 22.77 -3.86
N MET A 422 -7.29 23.49 -3.08
CA MET A 422 -7.16 24.95 -3.17
C MET A 422 -6.76 25.43 -4.56
N LYS A 423 -5.91 24.68 -5.28
CA LYS A 423 -5.52 25.01 -6.66
C LYS A 423 -6.70 25.08 -7.63
N ARG A 424 -7.81 24.40 -7.31
CA ARG A 424 -9.05 24.36 -8.12
C ARG A 424 -10.04 25.45 -7.71
N MET A 425 -9.85 26.11 -6.57
CA MET A 425 -10.72 27.22 -6.14
C MET A 425 -10.57 28.43 -7.08
N PRO A 426 -11.62 29.26 -7.24
CA PRO A 426 -11.50 30.53 -7.94
C PRO A 426 -10.41 31.41 -7.33
N GLN A 427 -9.61 32.08 -8.17
CA GLN A 427 -8.41 32.80 -7.74
C GLN A 427 -8.69 33.79 -6.59
N ASP A 428 -9.74 34.61 -6.70
CA ASP A 428 -10.10 35.60 -5.69
C ASP A 428 -10.42 34.95 -4.32
N LEU A 429 -11.09 33.80 -4.34
CA LEU A 429 -11.41 33.02 -3.14
C LEU A 429 -10.16 32.35 -2.56
N ARG A 430 -9.30 31.80 -3.42
CA ARG A 430 -8.02 31.21 -3.01
C ARG A 430 -7.13 32.25 -2.32
N GLU A 431 -6.99 33.44 -2.90
CA GLU A 431 -6.19 34.52 -2.30
C GLU A 431 -6.77 35.00 -0.96
N ALA A 432 -8.10 35.11 -0.85
CA ALA A 432 -8.76 35.47 0.41
C ALA A 432 -8.60 34.36 1.47
N ALA A 433 -8.70 33.09 1.04
CA ALA A 433 -8.50 31.92 1.88
C ALA A 433 -7.10 31.89 2.48
N VAL A 434 -6.07 31.98 1.63
CA VAL A 434 -4.66 32.04 2.00
C VAL A 434 -4.40 33.21 2.95
N ARG A 435 -4.83 34.44 2.60
CA ARG A 435 -4.57 35.63 3.44
C ARG A 435 -5.11 35.52 4.86
N ARG A 436 -6.23 34.83 5.06
CA ARG A 436 -6.84 34.65 6.37
C ARG A 436 -6.31 33.42 7.09
N LEU A 437 -5.94 32.35 6.38
CA LEU A 437 -5.20 31.22 6.96
C LEU A 437 -3.88 31.68 7.57
N MET A 438 -3.12 32.51 6.84
CA MET A 438 -1.85 33.06 7.32
C MET A 438 -2.00 34.01 8.52
N LYS A 439 -3.23 34.35 8.94
CA LYS A 439 -3.54 35.12 10.15
C LYS A 439 -4.21 34.26 11.24
N SER A 440 -4.50 32.99 10.97
CA SER A 440 -5.18 32.09 11.90
C SER A 440 -4.19 31.45 12.85
N GLU A 441 -4.60 31.26 14.11
CA GLU A 441 -3.85 30.45 15.09
C GLU A 441 -3.97 28.94 14.79
N GLU A 442 -4.92 28.54 13.94
CA GLU A 442 -5.19 27.14 13.59
C GLU A 442 -4.28 26.61 12.46
N ILE A 443 -3.33 27.42 11.95
CA ILE A 443 -2.47 27.02 10.84
C ILE A 443 -1.35 26.08 11.31
N THR A 444 -1.21 24.93 10.64
CA THR A 444 -0.18 23.94 10.96
C THR A 444 1.12 24.20 10.19
N THR A 445 2.25 23.75 10.75
CA THR A 445 3.58 23.76 10.09
C THR A 445 3.55 23.19 8.68
N GLU A 446 2.90 22.03 8.51
CA GLU A 446 2.83 21.30 7.25
C GLU A 446 2.05 22.08 6.19
N LEU A 447 0.95 22.73 6.58
CA LEU A 447 0.15 23.56 5.67
C LEU A 447 0.91 24.80 5.22
N VAL A 448 1.65 25.48 6.12
CA VAL A 448 2.49 26.63 5.73
C VAL A 448 3.57 26.23 4.75
N ALA A 449 4.27 25.11 5.01
CA ALA A 449 5.32 24.63 4.12
C ALA A 449 4.79 24.34 2.72
N LEU A 450 3.66 23.65 2.61
CA LEU A 450 3.05 23.32 1.32
C LEU A 450 2.51 24.55 0.58
N LEU A 451 1.97 25.56 1.27
CA LEU A 451 1.54 26.82 0.65
C LEU A 451 2.70 27.64 0.08
N VAL A 452 3.86 27.60 0.73
CA VAL A 452 5.08 28.24 0.22
C VAL A 452 5.62 27.45 -0.97
N ASP A 453 5.69 26.12 -0.86
CA ASP A 453 6.20 25.26 -1.94
C ASP A 453 5.30 25.24 -3.19
N SER A 454 3.99 25.44 -3.03
CA SER A 454 3.06 25.59 -4.16
C SER A 454 3.16 26.95 -4.86
N GLY A 455 3.85 27.92 -4.27
CA GLY A 455 3.95 29.29 -4.76
C GLY A 455 2.69 30.14 -4.55
N ASP A 456 1.73 29.65 -3.75
CA ASP A 456 0.50 30.39 -3.41
C ASP A 456 0.77 31.49 -2.36
N VAL A 457 1.90 31.41 -1.64
CA VAL A 457 2.38 32.41 -0.69
C VAL A 457 3.81 32.82 -1.01
N GLU A 458 4.03 34.10 -1.25
CA GLU A 458 5.39 34.66 -1.28
C GLU A 458 5.95 34.77 0.14
N LEU A 459 7.23 34.40 0.31
CA LEU A 459 7.95 34.47 1.59
C LEU A 459 8.27 35.93 1.99
N GLU A 460 7.27 36.71 2.36
CA GLU A 460 7.49 38.07 2.84
C GLU A 460 8.05 38.08 4.28
N PRO A 461 8.88 39.08 4.66
CA PRO A 461 9.43 39.19 6.02
C PRO A 461 8.37 39.15 7.13
N LYS A 462 7.19 39.77 6.90
CA LYS A 462 6.09 39.77 7.88
C LYS A 462 5.49 38.38 8.10
N ILE A 463 5.39 37.59 7.03
CA ILE A 463 4.89 36.21 7.07
C ILE A 463 5.90 35.32 7.79
N ILE A 464 7.17 35.44 7.43
CA ILE A 464 8.26 34.72 8.10
C ILE A 464 8.27 35.07 9.60
N GLN A 465 8.17 36.35 9.96
CA GLN A 465 8.15 36.79 11.35
C GLN A 465 7.01 36.18 12.16
N ALA A 466 5.81 36.11 11.58
CA ALA A 466 4.64 35.54 12.25
C ALA A 466 4.75 34.02 12.45
N HIS A 467 5.43 33.30 11.55
CA HIS A 467 5.32 31.85 11.46
C HIS A 467 6.63 31.07 11.54
N PHE A 468 7.81 31.72 11.60
CA PHE A 468 9.10 31.00 11.57
C PHE A 468 9.23 29.98 12.70
N GLN A 469 8.52 30.16 13.82
CA GLN A 469 8.45 29.18 14.92
C GLN A 469 7.96 27.82 14.46
N LEU A 470 7.08 27.79 13.47
CA LEU A 470 6.46 26.63 12.89
C LEU A 470 7.22 26.08 11.67
N PHE A 471 8.30 26.71 11.20
CA PHE A 471 8.93 26.28 9.95
C PHE A 471 9.76 25.01 10.10
N SER A 472 9.72 24.15 9.08
CA SER A 472 10.67 23.05 8.92
C SER A 472 12.08 23.60 8.68
N LEU A 473 13.11 22.76 8.87
CA LEU A 473 14.50 23.15 8.64
C LEU A 473 14.74 23.65 7.20
N GLU A 474 14.14 22.97 6.22
CA GLU A 474 14.23 23.33 4.80
C GLU A 474 13.62 24.71 4.53
N LEU A 475 12.46 25.00 5.15
CA LEU A 475 11.78 26.27 4.98
C LEU A 475 12.50 27.41 5.72
N LEU A 476 13.13 27.14 6.86
CA LEU A 476 14.02 28.09 7.53
C LEU A 476 15.21 28.46 6.63
N GLU A 477 15.82 27.48 5.96
CA GLU A 477 16.96 27.72 5.05
C GLU A 477 16.55 28.57 3.84
N LYS A 478 15.43 28.21 3.18
CA LYS A 478 14.84 29.03 2.10
C LYS A 478 14.54 30.45 2.57
N SER A 479 13.97 30.60 3.78
CA SER A 479 13.65 31.91 4.36
C SER A 479 14.90 32.73 4.62
N ALA A 480 15.96 32.14 5.17
CA ALA A 480 17.21 32.84 5.43
C ALA A 480 17.88 33.35 4.15
N VAL A 481 17.95 32.51 3.11
CA VAL A 481 18.47 32.89 1.78
C VAL A 481 17.63 34.02 1.17
N HIS A 482 16.30 33.95 1.31
CA HIS A 482 15.41 35.00 0.84
C HIS A 482 15.69 36.35 1.54
N LEU A 483 15.80 36.34 2.88
CA LEU A 483 16.11 37.56 3.65
C LEU A 483 17.49 38.12 3.30
N LEU A 484 18.51 37.27 3.12
CA LEU A 484 19.83 37.68 2.64
C LEU A 484 19.77 38.32 1.24
N THR A 485 18.96 37.75 0.35
CA THR A 485 18.72 38.32 -0.98
C THR A 485 18.06 39.70 -0.91
N LEU A 486 17.09 39.89 0.00
CA LEU A 486 16.45 41.20 0.20
C LEU A 486 17.45 42.23 0.77
N LEU A 487 18.23 41.84 1.77
CA LEU A 487 19.22 42.71 2.43
C LEU A 487 20.32 43.14 1.45
N SER A 488 20.83 42.22 0.62
CA SER A 488 21.87 42.54 -0.38
C SER A 488 21.41 43.54 -1.43
N LYS A 489 20.12 43.55 -1.78
CA LYS A 489 19.54 44.47 -2.79
C LYS A 489 19.20 45.86 -2.24
N LYS A 490 19.21 46.05 -0.91
CA LYS A 490 18.91 47.32 -0.21
C LYS A 490 17.70 48.07 -0.80
N GLY A 491 16.57 47.38 -0.95
CA GLY A 491 15.35 47.95 -1.53
C GLY A 491 14.80 49.13 -0.73
N LYS A 492 14.22 50.15 -1.41
CA LYS A 492 13.75 51.40 -0.80
C LYS A 492 12.71 51.27 0.33
N ASN A 493 12.02 50.13 0.42
CA ASN A 493 10.96 49.88 1.39
C ASN A 493 11.28 48.74 2.39
N LEU A 494 12.53 48.26 2.42
CA LEU A 494 12.93 47.19 3.32
C LEU A 494 13.27 47.78 4.70
N ASP A 495 12.62 47.28 5.75
CA ASP A 495 13.04 47.51 7.12
C ASP A 495 14.27 46.64 7.42
N VAL A 496 15.44 47.22 7.23
CA VAL A 496 16.73 46.52 7.33
C VAL A 496 16.97 45.99 8.75
N GLU A 497 16.55 46.75 9.77
CA GLU A 497 16.74 46.40 11.16
C GLU A 497 15.85 45.22 11.56
N ALA A 498 14.55 45.28 11.27
CA ALA A 498 13.64 44.18 11.55
C ALA A 498 13.99 42.91 10.75
N THR A 499 14.40 43.07 9.49
CA THR A 499 14.78 41.95 8.62
C THR A 499 16.07 41.28 9.12
N SER A 500 17.05 42.06 9.54
CA SER A 500 18.30 41.55 10.13
C SER A 500 18.02 40.80 11.44
N GLY A 501 17.19 41.35 12.31
CA GLY A 501 16.81 40.68 13.56
C GLY A 501 16.07 39.35 13.33
N LEU A 502 15.19 39.30 12.33
CA LEU A 502 14.51 38.06 11.95
C LEU A 502 15.48 37.00 11.39
N LEU A 503 16.43 37.42 10.53
CA LEU A 503 17.46 36.53 10.00
C LEU A 503 18.30 35.89 11.13
N TRP A 504 18.68 36.68 12.15
CA TRP A 504 19.40 36.18 13.32
C TRP A 504 18.63 35.09 14.06
N LYS A 505 17.34 35.33 14.32
CA LYS A 505 16.48 34.33 14.99
C LYS A 505 16.35 33.04 14.19
N ILE A 506 16.29 33.13 12.86
CA ILE A 506 16.22 31.98 11.97
C ILE A 506 17.53 31.18 12.04
N VAL A 507 18.68 31.84 11.89
CA VAL A 507 20.00 31.20 11.94
C VAL A 507 20.24 30.54 13.30
N GLY A 508 19.86 31.19 14.40
CA GLY A 508 20.02 30.64 15.76
C GLY A 508 19.21 29.36 16.02
N ARG A 509 18.17 29.09 15.21
CA ARG A 509 17.35 27.87 15.32
C ARG A 509 17.79 26.75 14.37
N MET A 510 18.68 27.04 13.43
CA MET A 510 19.21 26.03 12.52
C MET A 510 20.23 25.12 13.23
N PRO A 511 20.31 23.83 12.83
CA PRO A 511 21.42 22.97 13.22
C PRO A 511 22.77 23.52 12.73
N PRO A 512 23.87 23.27 13.45
CA PRO A 512 25.17 23.84 13.12
C PRO A 512 25.66 23.58 11.70
N GLU A 513 25.38 22.42 11.14
CA GLU A 513 25.83 22.06 9.79
C GLU A 513 25.20 22.98 8.73
N ARG A 514 23.93 23.35 8.92
CA ARG A 514 23.14 24.15 7.96
C ARG A 514 23.44 25.64 8.09
N SER A 515 23.51 26.15 9.32
CA SER A 515 23.83 27.57 9.55
C SER A 515 25.25 27.91 9.11
N ARG A 516 26.22 27.01 9.38
CA ARG A 516 27.60 27.18 8.90
C ARG A 516 27.66 27.18 7.39
N HIS A 517 26.98 26.23 6.72
CA HIS A 517 26.90 26.20 5.26
C HIS A 517 26.32 27.51 4.68
N LEU A 518 25.27 28.05 5.29
CA LEU A 518 24.66 29.32 4.87
C LEU A 518 25.63 30.51 4.98
N VAL A 519 26.38 30.62 6.08
CA VAL A 519 27.33 31.73 6.32
C VAL A 519 28.63 31.54 5.53
N ASP A 520 29.08 30.30 5.35
CA ASP A 520 30.24 29.98 4.53
C ASP A 520 29.97 30.12 3.03
N ALA A 521 28.70 30.18 2.61
CA ALA A 521 28.35 30.48 1.23
C ALA A 521 28.91 31.86 0.82
N LEU A 522 29.87 31.84 -0.11
CA LEU A 522 30.64 33.01 -0.55
C LEU A 522 29.74 34.20 -0.93
N GLU A 523 28.63 33.93 -1.61
CA GLU A 523 27.67 34.93 -2.09
C GLU A 523 26.98 35.74 -0.98
N TRP A 524 26.71 35.15 0.19
CA TRP A 524 25.92 35.78 1.24
C TRP A 524 26.73 36.26 2.44
N ARG A 525 27.99 35.80 2.55
CA ARG A 525 28.86 36.05 3.70
C ARG A 525 28.94 37.53 4.10
N ALA A 526 29.22 38.40 3.14
CA ALA A 526 29.37 39.84 3.40
C ALA A 526 28.05 40.45 3.91
N THR A 527 26.93 40.13 3.27
CA THR A 527 25.59 40.59 3.66
C THR A 527 25.19 40.07 5.05
N PHE A 528 25.52 38.82 5.38
CA PHE A 528 25.29 38.29 6.72
C PHE A 528 26.10 39.05 7.78
N CYS A 529 27.39 39.33 7.51
CA CYS A 529 28.23 40.09 8.43
C CYS A 529 27.70 41.52 8.65
N GLU A 530 27.18 42.19 7.62
CA GLU A 530 26.55 43.52 7.76
C GLU A 530 25.36 43.51 8.74
N THR A 531 24.71 42.37 8.97
CA THR A 531 23.58 42.29 9.92
C THR A 531 23.99 42.45 11.38
N VAL A 532 25.28 42.24 11.71
CA VAL A 532 25.81 42.46 13.06
C VAL A 532 25.61 43.91 13.49
N ASP A 533 25.84 44.87 12.59
CA ASP A 533 25.64 46.30 12.88
C ASP A 533 24.19 46.63 13.26
N TYR A 534 23.25 46.01 12.56
CA TYR A 534 21.81 46.23 12.77
C TYR A 534 21.23 45.45 13.94
N VAL A 535 21.88 44.40 14.41
CA VAL A 535 21.36 43.55 15.49
C VAL A 535 22.06 43.85 16.81
N ILE A 536 23.38 43.96 16.76
CA ILE A 536 24.22 44.03 17.95
C ILE A 536 24.54 45.49 18.28
N TYR A 537 25.17 46.21 17.35
CA TYR A 537 25.62 47.58 17.63
C TYR A 537 24.45 48.56 17.75
N SER A 538 23.41 48.38 16.94
CA SER A 538 22.19 49.19 17.02
C SER A 538 21.29 48.83 18.23
N SER A 539 21.65 47.81 19.03
CA SER A 539 20.84 47.32 20.16
C SER A 539 19.39 47.05 19.78
N ASN A 540 19.19 46.27 18.71
CA ASN A 540 17.88 46.00 18.14
C ASN A 540 16.96 45.36 19.18
N GLU A 541 15.91 46.07 19.57
CA GLU A 541 14.96 45.63 20.61
C GLU A 541 14.24 44.32 20.24
N LEU A 542 14.23 43.96 18.95
CA LEU A 542 13.63 42.72 18.47
C LEU A 542 14.51 41.50 18.71
N VAL A 543 15.80 41.64 19.05
CA VAL A 543 16.73 40.52 19.27
C VAL A 543 17.17 40.47 20.73
N THR A 544 16.99 39.31 21.36
CA THR A 544 17.38 39.10 22.75
C THR A 544 18.80 38.54 22.88
N TRP A 545 19.39 38.63 24.08
CA TRP A 545 20.67 37.95 24.38
C TRP A 545 20.62 36.44 24.13
N ALA A 546 19.47 35.82 24.35
CA ALA A 546 19.29 34.40 24.08
C ALA A 546 19.36 34.09 22.57
N ASP A 547 18.87 34.98 21.72
CA ASP A 547 18.95 34.84 20.26
C ASP A 547 20.40 34.97 19.77
N ILE A 548 21.16 35.90 20.35
CA ILE A 548 22.60 36.09 20.05
C ILE A 548 23.38 34.82 20.42
N GLU A 549 23.14 34.28 21.62
CA GLU A 549 23.79 33.04 22.07
C GLU A 549 23.36 31.82 21.24
N ALA A 550 22.11 31.78 20.77
CA ALA A 550 21.63 30.73 19.87
C ALA A 550 22.38 30.74 18.52
N VAL A 551 22.60 31.92 17.94
CA VAL A 551 23.40 32.06 16.71
C VAL A 551 24.84 31.63 16.95
N ARG A 552 25.46 32.03 18.06
CA ARG A 552 26.81 31.57 18.43
C ARG A 552 26.91 30.05 18.51
N LYS A 553 25.97 29.40 19.20
CA LYS A 553 25.93 27.93 19.31
C LYS A 553 25.72 27.26 17.96
N SER A 554 24.89 27.84 17.10
CA SER A 554 24.62 27.31 15.77
C SER A 554 25.87 27.43 14.87
N LEU A 555 26.51 28.59 14.80
CA LEU A 555 27.69 28.78 13.93
C LEU A 555 28.96 28.12 14.49
N GLY A 556 29.03 27.93 15.81
CA GLY A 556 30.25 27.57 16.52
C GLY A 556 31.16 28.78 16.74
N ASP A 557 31.99 28.70 17.78
CA ASP A 557 32.80 29.83 18.25
C ASP A 557 33.73 30.41 17.18
N GLU A 558 34.33 29.55 16.35
CA GLU A 558 35.28 29.95 15.31
C GLU A 558 34.63 30.83 14.23
N LEU A 559 33.55 30.33 13.62
CA LEU A 559 32.86 31.04 12.54
C LEU A 559 32.13 32.27 13.06
N TYR A 560 31.53 32.16 14.25
CA TYR A 560 30.90 33.29 14.91
C TYR A 560 31.92 34.42 15.15
N SER A 561 33.13 34.09 15.62
CA SER A 561 34.19 35.08 15.80
C SER A 561 34.58 35.79 14.50
N LEU A 562 34.66 35.05 13.37
CA LEU A 562 34.97 35.65 12.07
C LEU A 562 33.88 36.60 11.58
N VAL A 563 32.60 36.27 11.81
CA VAL A 563 31.47 37.16 11.51
C VAL A 563 31.59 38.48 12.26
N LEU A 564 31.95 38.41 13.54
CA LEU A 564 32.08 39.60 14.39
C LEU A 564 33.28 40.47 14.01
N LEU A 565 34.45 39.86 13.83
CA LEU A 565 35.65 40.54 13.36
C LEU A 565 35.43 41.17 11.98
N SER A 566 34.58 40.56 11.14
CA SER A 566 34.22 41.12 9.84
C SER A 566 33.34 42.37 9.92
N SER A 567 32.49 42.49 10.94
CA SER A 567 31.74 43.73 11.19
C SER A 567 32.69 44.87 11.58
N GLU A 568 33.64 44.60 12.48
CA GLU A 568 34.68 45.56 12.85
C GLU A 568 35.54 45.97 11.64
N LEU A 569 35.85 45.01 10.76
CA LEU A 569 36.53 45.32 9.50
C LEU A 569 35.72 46.32 8.65
N ASN A 570 34.40 46.17 8.56
CA ASN A 570 33.53 47.10 7.82
C ASN A 570 33.54 48.50 8.42
N VAL A 571 33.48 48.62 9.75
CA VAL A 571 33.62 49.91 10.46
C VAL A 571 34.95 50.58 10.10
N ARG A 572 36.05 49.82 10.10
CA ARG A 572 37.39 50.32 9.73
C ARG A 572 37.49 50.73 8.27
N ILE A 573 36.89 49.96 7.35
CA ILE A 573 36.84 50.31 5.93
C ILE A 573 36.17 51.68 5.74
N GLY A 574 35.06 51.93 6.45
CA GLY A 574 34.41 53.24 6.49
C GLY A 574 35.32 54.32 7.06
N GLY A 575 35.85 54.11 8.26
CA GLY A 575 36.69 55.09 8.96
C GLY A 575 37.97 55.47 8.21
N TYR A 576 38.66 54.51 7.58
CA TYR A 576 39.84 54.80 6.76
C TYR A 576 39.51 55.59 5.48
N GLY A 577 38.26 55.53 5.02
CA GLY A 577 37.77 56.21 3.82
C GLY A 577 37.32 57.66 4.05
N GLU A 578 36.97 58.04 5.28
CA GLU A 578 36.43 59.36 5.58
C GLU A 578 37.46 60.50 5.48
N LYS A 579 37.03 61.64 4.94
CA LYS A 579 37.85 62.85 4.77
C LYS A 579 37.55 63.85 5.90
N GLU A 580 38.47 63.97 6.86
CA GLU A 580 38.72 65.17 7.68
C GLU A 580 37.59 65.74 8.57
N SER A 581 36.43 65.07 8.75
CA SER A 581 35.33 65.65 9.54
C SER A 581 35.38 65.41 11.05
N GLN A 582 36.21 64.51 11.56
CA GLN A 582 36.25 64.19 13.01
C GLN A 582 37.53 64.71 13.65
N LYS A 583 37.56 66.01 14.02
CA LYS A 583 38.69 66.62 14.75
C LYS A 583 38.73 66.23 16.24
N ASP A 584 37.71 65.56 16.76
CA ASP A 584 37.57 65.23 18.19
C ASP A 584 37.49 63.72 18.49
N GLU A 585 37.59 62.84 17.49
CA GLU A 585 37.57 61.39 17.71
C GLU A 585 38.98 60.81 17.85
N LYS A 586 39.15 59.92 18.83
CA LYS A 586 40.41 59.20 19.03
C LYS A 586 40.74 58.39 17.77
N PRO A 587 42.01 58.38 17.32
CA PRO A 587 42.40 57.58 16.16
C PRO A 587 42.11 56.09 16.41
N MET A 588 41.59 55.41 15.40
CA MET A 588 41.32 53.97 15.49
C MET A 588 42.63 53.21 15.72
N PRO A 589 42.76 52.42 16.80
CA PRO A 589 43.98 51.68 17.07
C PRO A 589 44.28 50.66 15.95
N PRO A 590 45.55 50.30 15.70
CA PRO A 590 45.92 49.19 14.83
C PRO A 590 45.18 47.90 15.21
N TRP A 591 44.93 47.02 14.24
CA TRP A 591 44.17 45.77 14.43
C TRP A 591 44.58 45.00 15.69
N HIS A 592 45.88 44.74 15.85
CA HIS A 592 46.44 43.98 16.97
C HIS A 592 46.33 44.67 18.34
N LEU A 593 45.86 45.92 18.41
CA LEU A 593 45.67 46.69 19.65
C LEU A 593 44.20 47.06 19.88
N MET A 594 43.26 46.55 19.07
CA MET A 594 41.87 47.00 19.12
C MET A 594 41.10 46.60 20.39
N TYR A 595 41.67 45.72 21.20
CA TYR A 595 41.13 45.33 22.51
C TYR A 595 41.63 46.18 23.69
N GLU A 596 42.62 47.07 23.47
CA GLU A 596 43.27 47.84 24.53
C GLU A 596 42.43 49.00 25.11
N GLU A 597 42.83 49.52 26.28
CA GLU A 597 42.16 50.65 26.95
C GLU A 597 42.23 51.94 26.14
N GLY A 598 41.08 52.38 25.61
CA GLY A 598 40.95 53.64 24.87
C GLY A 598 40.54 53.50 23.39
N ALA A 599 40.38 52.27 22.88
CA ALA A 599 39.73 51.98 21.61
C ALA A 599 38.27 52.48 21.59
N THR A 600 37.74 52.78 20.41
CA THR A 600 36.37 53.26 20.18
C THR A 600 35.33 52.40 20.92
N LEU A 601 34.26 53.05 21.42
CA LEU A 601 33.40 52.56 22.50
C LEU A 601 32.67 51.22 22.25
N ASP A 602 32.61 50.73 21.01
CA ASP A 602 31.72 49.63 20.61
C ASP A 602 32.28 48.22 20.84
N LEU A 603 33.58 47.96 20.61
CA LEU A 603 34.16 46.62 20.72
C LEU A 603 34.24 46.10 22.16
N ARG A 604 34.46 46.98 23.14
CA ARG A 604 34.49 46.60 24.57
C ARG A 604 33.13 46.25 25.11
N VAL A 605 32.13 47.06 24.78
CA VAL A 605 30.72 46.79 25.11
C VAL A 605 30.34 45.45 24.52
N PHE A 606 30.82 45.17 23.30
CA PHE A 606 30.55 43.95 22.59
C PHE A 606 31.23 42.69 23.15
N PHE A 607 32.54 42.69 23.41
CA PHE A 607 33.21 41.53 24.04
C PHE A 607 32.66 41.25 25.45
N LYS A 608 32.35 42.31 26.20
CA LYS A 608 31.70 42.20 27.51
C LYS A 608 30.29 41.61 27.41
N ALA A 609 29.54 41.99 26.38
CA ALA A 609 28.23 41.44 26.06
C ALA A 609 28.26 39.94 25.73
N LEU A 610 29.33 39.47 25.09
CA LEU A 610 29.59 38.04 24.82
C LEU A 610 30.17 37.28 26.01
N GLY A 611 30.38 37.93 27.15
CA GLY A 611 31.00 37.34 28.33
C GLY A 611 32.50 37.02 28.16
N MET A 612 33.17 37.59 27.15
CA MET A 612 34.59 37.41 26.93
C MET A 612 35.41 38.31 27.85
N THR A 613 36.50 37.77 28.41
CA THR A 613 37.49 38.58 29.13
C THR A 613 38.32 39.39 28.14
N ALA A 614 38.99 40.45 28.63
CA ALA A 614 39.90 41.23 27.79
C ALA A 614 41.05 40.39 27.21
N GLU A 615 41.51 39.38 27.96
CA GLU A 615 42.53 38.42 27.52
C GLU A 615 42.01 37.54 26.38
N GLN A 616 40.78 37.01 26.49
CA GLN A 616 40.17 36.21 25.43
C GLN A 616 39.93 37.01 24.15
N ALA A 617 39.51 38.28 24.29
CA ALA A 617 39.38 39.20 23.17
C ALA A 617 40.76 39.46 22.51
N ALA A 618 41.81 39.66 23.31
CA ALA A 618 43.16 39.84 22.82
C ALA A 618 43.66 38.62 22.04
N ASP A 619 43.47 37.42 22.59
CA ASP A 619 43.84 36.16 21.94
C ASP A 619 43.11 35.97 20.62
N LEU A 620 41.82 36.32 20.56
CA LEU A 620 41.02 36.21 19.34
C LEU A 620 41.54 37.12 18.22
N VAL A 621 41.80 38.39 18.54
CA VAL A 621 42.33 39.38 17.60
C VAL A 621 43.73 39.01 17.12
N ASN A 622 44.55 38.44 17.99
CA ASN A 622 45.89 37.96 17.64
C ASN A 622 45.87 36.65 16.84
N THR A 623 44.81 35.84 16.97
CA THR A 623 44.61 34.62 16.20
C THR A 623 44.29 34.92 14.73
N TYR A 624 43.46 35.93 14.47
CA TYR A 624 43.03 36.28 13.11
C TYR A 624 43.61 37.61 12.66
N SER A 625 44.52 37.58 11.67
CA SER A 625 45.07 38.81 11.09
C SER A 625 43.99 39.60 10.33
N GLU A 626 44.14 40.92 10.29
CA GLU A 626 43.26 41.80 9.50
C GLU A 626 43.19 41.38 8.03
N GLU A 627 44.30 40.91 7.46
CA GLU A 627 44.33 40.37 6.09
C GLU A 627 43.51 39.10 5.97
N TYR A 628 43.63 38.18 6.94
CA TYR A 628 42.86 36.95 6.94
C TYR A 628 41.36 37.23 6.98
N VAL A 629 40.92 38.10 7.89
CA VAL A 629 39.50 38.48 8.02
C VAL A 629 39.01 39.19 6.76
N PHE A 630 39.81 40.09 6.18
CA PHE A 630 39.46 40.75 4.93
C PHE A 630 39.27 39.76 3.78
N ARG A 631 40.23 38.85 3.60
CA ARG A 631 40.17 37.82 2.55
C ARG A 631 39.02 36.86 2.77
N TRP A 632 38.72 36.52 4.02
CA TRP A 632 37.57 35.70 4.36
C TRP A 632 36.26 36.42 4.04
N HIS A 633 36.07 37.66 4.48
CA HIS A 633 34.85 38.43 4.25
C HIS A 633 34.57 38.67 2.75
N TYR A 634 35.60 39.09 2.00
CA TYR A 634 35.50 39.44 0.58
C TYR A 634 35.85 38.30 -0.38
N ALA A 635 35.87 37.04 0.09
CA ALA A 635 36.31 35.90 -0.72
C ALA A 635 35.55 35.75 -2.07
N ALA A 636 34.29 36.18 -2.13
CA ALA A 636 33.47 36.19 -3.35
C ALA A 636 33.75 37.35 -4.30
N HIS A 637 34.52 38.36 -3.87
CA HIS A 637 34.70 39.58 -4.64
C HIS A 637 35.61 39.35 -5.85
N PRO A 638 35.15 39.60 -7.09
CA PRO A 638 35.90 39.25 -8.31
C PRO A 638 37.23 40.00 -8.46
N LYS A 639 37.44 41.05 -7.67
CA LYS A 639 38.67 41.87 -7.64
C LYS A 639 39.30 41.92 -6.24
N LEU A 640 39.23 40.83 -5.48
CA LEU A 640 39.70 40.77 -4.09
C LEU A 640 41.08 41.42 -3.88
N GLU A 641 42.08 41.08 -4.70
CA GLU A 641 43.43 41.65 -4.56
C GLU A 641 43.51 43.16 -4.83
N GLN A 642 42.63 43.70 -5.66
CA GLN A 642 42.59 45.14 -5.92
C GLN A 642 41.95 45.88 -4.76
N GLU A 643 40.86 45.34 -4.20
CA GLU A 643 40.22 45.91 -3.00
C GLU A 643 41.13 45.80 -1.78
N TRP A 644 41.88 44.69 -1.62
CA TRP A 644 42.88 44.57 -0.56
C TRP A 644 43.96 45.65 -0.67
N LYS A 645 44.54 45.85 -1.86
CA LYS A 645 45.53 46.92 -2.09
C LYS A 645 44.96 48.31 -1.82
N LYS A 646 43.70 48.55 -2.19
CA LYS A 646 43.01 49.82 -1.93
C LYS A 646 42.81 50.02 -0.43
N PHE A 647 42.36 48.99 0.28
CA PHE A 647 42.20 48.99 1.74
C PHE A 647 43.52 49.30 2.45
N VAL A 648 44.62 48.60 2.11
CA VAL A 648 45.95 48.83 2.68
C VAL A 648 46.41 50.28 2.46
N ARG A 649 46.19 50.84 1.26
CA ARG A 649 46.52 52.24 0.98
C ARG A 649 45.70 53.22 1.82
N LEU A 650 44.40 52.97 2.01
CA LEU A 650 43.54 53.79 2.86
C LEU A 650 44.02 53.74 4.32
N ARG A 651 44.28 52.54 4.83
CA ARG A 651 44.81 52.30 6.18
C ARG A 651 46.16 53.01 6.41
N GLU A 652 47.11 52.85 5.50
CA GLU A 652 48.43 53.53 5.59
C GLU A 652 48.28 55.05 5.54
N LYS A 653 47.38 55.56 4.68
CA LYS A 653 47.10 56.99 4.61
C LYS A 653 46.47 57.51 5.89
N TYR A 654 45.59 56.73 6.52
CA TYR A 654 44.97 57.05 7.79
C TYR A 654 46.02 57.17 8.90
N TYR A 655 46.88 56.16 9.09
CA TYR A 655 47.90 56.17 10.15
C TYR A 655 49.08 57.13 9.93
N ARG A 656 49.29 57.62 8.71
CA ARG A 656 50.28 58.67 8.41
C ARG A 656 49.79 60.07 8.78
N ARG A 657 48.48 60.27 8.86
CA ARG A 657 47.86 61.50 9.34
C ARG A 657 47.85 61.47 10.86
#